data_AF-A0A939U8U1-F1
#
_entry.id   AF-A0A939U8U1-F1
#
_cell.length_a   1.000
_cell.length_b   1.000
_cell.length_c   1.000
_cell.angle_alpha   90.00
_cell.angle_beta   90.00
_cell.angle_gamma   90.00
#
_symmetry.space_group_name_H-M   'P 1'
#
loop_
_entity.id
_entity.type
_entity.pdbx_description
1 polymer ?
#
loop_
_entity_poly.entity_id
_entity_poly.type
_entity_poly.pdbx_seq_one_letter_code
_entity_poly.pdbx_strand_id
1 'polypeptide(L)'
;IKLFGCPAEEGGGGKAYMMREGVFEGLDAMLDWHPDTRNTVNKASGLSNVQVLFSFSGRSAHASGAPEDGRSALDAVEAFDYMMNMMREHVPQTTRIHYVITDGGKAPNVVPDRASVKYYLRSPSREVVRELLDRAVSAAEGAAMGTGTTMDYELLSGNYERLPNDAMAELVGRSLETVGGISLDGREMDFARAVAAESGVPAELIDRLSVVVPPADEGYEAYVSSDVGNVTWAVPTGSFRYACFTPGGVGHSWQQVASAGTTIGTKGALGAARVLFLSAYELYTKPEVLEAVKEEFQQRRGADFKFEPLMGNRRPPFLDPAELGAKMPDVQSFASAPREACGATLDQRALSHLLGAGAKQEADTSRLDVFLRSRTYITDQGSSGRCWYFATANVLKGDKQFSTAYAYFYDMLEKANLFLVRVWDHRKEALDSRYNVNIFGRPTWDGGNFMDAVYLIDKYGIVPEDVMPDTPDAYDSETLRQTLRTMLRSYGLQMRESTDPEALRTEALAEVYKLLQTALGTPPDSFEWEGKRYTPAEFRDFLGLGGFGDNYVMLMNDPTRPYNRMYRVEESRSAAAAPEWTFLNLHIDDLEAIGVKSLKDGTRFYFTADTSKDALMREGVYDLRLAEKEYMDKRGEFLSRDVSSAHAMAMCGAEFEGPGRAWRWIAENSFGLARGEDGYVMLQGEWWRKYVFRMAVERKYLTEEQLRAAEGTPETIPWWNIY
;
A
#
# COMPACT_ATOMS: atom_id res chain seq x y z
N ILE A 1 27.60 -30.77 -2.27
CA ILE A 1 26.33 -30.17 -1.84
C ILE A 1 25.62 -29.65 -3.08
N LYS A 2 24.34 -30.01 -3.29
CA LYS A 2 23.48 -29.50 -4.37
C LYS A 2 22.29 -28.78 -3.71
N LEU A 3 21.88 -27.64 -4.26
CA LEU A 3 20.69 -26.91 -3.83
C LEU A 3 19.61 -27.05 -4.90
N PHE A 4 18.41 -27.46 -4.49
CA PHE A 4 17.28 -27.65 -5.38
C PHE A 4 16.20 -26.63 -5.02
N GLY A 5 15.63 -25.97 -6.03
CA GLY A 5 14.43 -25.17 -5.83
C GLY A 5 13.22 -26.07 -5.54
N CYS A 6 12.18 -25.50 -4.94
CA CYS A 6 10.91 -26.17 -4.64
C CYS A 6 9.78 -25.63 -5.55
N PRO A 7 9.82 -25.87 -6.88
CA PRO A 7 8.84 -25.30 -7.79
C PRO A 7 7.45 -25.90 -7.55
N ALA A 8 6.43 -25.04 -7.53
CA ALA A 8 5.01 -25.41 -7.59
C ALA A 8 4.54 -26.44 -6.54
N GLU A 9 5.09 -26.47 -5.32
CA GLU A 9 4.72 -27.44 -4.27
C GLU A 9 3.21 -27.47 -3.99
N GLU A 10 2.60 -26.30 -3.78
CA GLU A 10 1.17 -26.15 -3.43
C GLU A 10 0.21 -26.39 -4.62
N GLY A 11 0.67 -26.16 -5.85
CA GLY A 11 -0.20 -26.08 -7.03
C GLY A 11 0.00 -27.19 -8.07
N GLY A 12 1.23 -27.64 -8.29
CA GLY A 12 1.61 -28.51 -9.41
C GLY A 12 2.54 -29.67 -9.06
N GLY A 13 2.98 -29.81 -7.81
CA GLY A 13 3.83 -30.92 -7.37
C GLY A 13 5.14 -31.05 -8.14
N GLY A 14 5.86 -29.94 -8.34
CA GLY A 14 7.02 -29.85 -9.24
C GLY A 14 8.09 -30.91 -9.02
N LYS A 15 8.29 -31.35 -7.76
CA LYS A 15 9.30 -32.36 -7.42
C LYS A 15 9.01 -33.73 -8.03
N ALA A 16 7.77 -34.06 -8.34
CA ALA A 16 7.45 -35.31 -9.02
C ALA A 16 7.94 -35.33 -10.48
N TYR A 17 7.93 -34.18 -11.18
CA TYR A 17 8.56 -34.05 -12.49
C TYR A 17 10.08 -34.16 -12.36
N MET A 18 10.68 -33.48 -11.38
CA MET A 18 12.11 -33.58 -11.11
C MET A 18 12.55 -35.02 -10.81
N MET A 19 11.72 -35.77 -10.08
CA MET A 19 11.90 -37.20 -9.83
C MET A 19 11.87 -38.02 -11.12
N ARG A 20 10.88 -37.80 -11.99
CA ARG A 20 10.78 -38.49 -13.28
C ARG A 20 12.00 -38.23 -14.18
N GLU A 21 12.49 -36.99 -14.20
CA GLU A 21 13.64 -36.59 -15.02
C GLU A 21 15.00 -36.91 -14.37
N GLY A 22 15.04 -37.66 -13.27
CA GLY A 22 16.28 -38.12 -12.64
C GLY A 22 17.09 -37.01 -11.94
N VAL A 23 16.49 -35.87 -11.60
CA VAL A 23 17.21 -34.70 -11.04
C VAL A 23 17.89 -35.01 -9.70
N PHE A 24 17.33 -35.95 -8.93
CA PHE A 24 17.84 -36.36 -7.62
C PHE A 24 18.81 -37.55 -7.69
N GLU A 25 19.14 -38.04 -8.90
CA GLU A 25 20.08 -39.15 -9.07
C GLU A 25 21.50 -38.78 -8.58
N GLY A 26 22.15 -39.77 -7.96
CA GLY A 26 23.50 -39.63 -7.41
C GLY A 26 23.58 -38.80 -6.12
N LEU A 27 22.47 -38.57 -5.42
CA LEU A 27 22.47 -38.00 -4.08
C LEU A 27 22.64 -39.11 -3.02
N ASP A 28 23.51 -38.88 -2.03
CA ASP A 28 23.69 -39.77 -0.89
C ASP A 28 22.59 -39.61 0.17
N ALA A 29 22.15 -38.37 0.39
CA ALA A 29 21.10 -37.96 1.33
C ALA A 29 20.54 -36.59 0.93
N MET A 30 19.33 -36.29 1.41
CA MET A 30 18.63 -35.02 1.19
C MET A 30 18.13 -34.45 2.52
N LEU A 31 18.12 -33.12 2.63
CA LEU A 31 17.56 -32.41 3.76
C LEU A 31 16.55 -31.39 3.24
N ASP A 32 15.37 -31.33 3.85
CA ASP A 32 14.37 -30.32 3.57
C ASP A 32 13.77 -29.76 4.86
N TRP A 33 13.12 -28.62 4.70
CA TRP A 33 12.49 -27.89 5.77
C TRP A 33 11.19 -27.28 5.29
N HIS A 34 10.21 -27.18 6.19
CA HIS A 34 8.99 -26.46 5.94
C HIS A 34 8.64 -25.53 7.12
N PRO A 35 8.28 -24.26 6.87
CA PRO A 35 7.90 -23.34 7.94
C PRO A 35 6.63 -23.83 8.67
N ASP A 36 6.58 -23.60 9.98
CA ASP A 36 5.44 -23.93 10.85
C ASP A 36 5.40 -22.95 12.05
N THR A 37 4.51 -23.20 12.99
CA THR A 37 4.39 -22.58 14.33
C THR A 37 5.16 -23.34 15.41
N ARG A 38 5.88 -24.41 15.04
CA ARG A 38 6.56 -25.35 15.95
C ARG A 38 7.92 -25.77 15.41
N ASN A 39 8.82 -26.16 16.32
CA ASN A 39 10.12 -26.73 16.00
C ASN A 39 10.08 -28.24 16.25
N THR A 40 10.06 -29.06 15.20
CA THR A 40 9.96 -30.53 15.35
C THR A 40 10.44 -31.26 14.10
N VAL A 41 10.71 -32.56 14.22
CA VAL A 41 11.08 -33.43 13.10
C VAL A 41 9.85 -34.14 12.55
N ASN A 42 9.80 -34.34 11.23
CA ASN A 42 8.75 -35.17 10.63
C ASN A 42 9.17 -36.65 10.71
N LYS A 43 8.51 -37.43 11.58
CA LYS A 43 8.63 -38.91 11.61
C LYS A 43 7.45 -39.62 10.97
N ALA A 44 6.31 -38.94 10.84
CA ALA A 44 5.11 -39.51 10.25
C ALA A 44 5.20 -39.61 8.73
N SER A 45 4.60 -40.68 8.19
CA SER A 45 4.22 -40.71 6.77
C SER A 45 3.17 -39.64 6.47
N GLY A 46 2.78 -39.50 5.21
CA GLY A 46 1.70 -38.61 4.77
C GLY A 46 0.76 -39.33 3.83
N LEU A 47 -0.20 -38.64 3.24
CA LEU A 47 -1.08 -39.24 2.23
C LEU A 47 -0.45 -39.14 0.85
N SER A 48 -0.52 -40.24 0.09
CA SER A 48 -0.44 -40.19 -1.37
C SER A 48 -1.64 -39.42 -1.91
N ASN A 49 -1.46 -38.68 -3.00
CA ASN A 49 -2.49 -37.84 -3.60
C ASN A 49 -2.39 -37.78 -5.12
N VAL A 50 -3.53 -37.85 -5.80
CA VAL A 50 -3.67 -37.47 -7.21
C VAL A 50 -4.66 -36.31 -7.31
N GLN A 51 -4.28 -35.29 -8.07
CA GLN A 51 -5.18 -34.23 -8.49
C GLN A 51 -5.55 -34.46 -9.95
N VAL A 52 -6.84 -34.46 -10.28
CA VAL A 52 -7.35 -34.71 -11.63
C VAL A 52 -8.44 -33.72 -12.00
N LEU A 53 -8.43 -33.23 -13.24
CA LEU A 53 -9.47 -32.38 -13.80
C LEU A 53 -10.28 -33.20 -14.81
N PHE A 54 -11.58 -33.37 -14.56
CA PHE A 54 -12.51 -33.96 -15.52
C PHE A 54 -13.21 -32.84 -16.29
N SER A 55 -13.23 -32.94 -17.61
CA SER A 55 -13.87 -31.98 -18.51
C SER A 55 -14.93 -32.67 -19.34
N PHE A 56 -16.14 -32.14 -19.32
CA PHE A 56 -17.28 -32.67 -20.07
C PHE A 56 -17.62 -31.71 -21.21
N SER A 57 -17.95 -32.27 -22.38
CA SER A 57 -18.38 -31.52 -23.57
C SER A 57 -19.73 -32.02 -24.06
N GLY A 58 -20.65 -31.09 -24.22
CA GLY A 58 -22.04 -31.30 -24.61
C GLY A 58 -22.45 -30.41 -25.79
N ARG A 59 -23.70 -29.97 -25.78
CA ARG A 59 -24.29 -29.16 -26.86
C ARG A 59 -25.21 -28.08 -26.29
N SER A 60 -24.93 -26.82 -26.64
CA SER A 60 -25.67 -25.66 -26.19
C SER A 60 -27.06 -25.60 -26.82
N ALA A 61 -28.06 -25.20 -26.03
CA ALA A 61 -29.42 -24.92 -26.47
C ALA A 61 -30.10 -23.91 -25.55
N HIS A 62 -31.19 -23.28 -26.02
CA HIS A 62 -31.99 -22.41 -25.15
C HIS A 62 -32.77 -23.27 -24.15
N ALA A 63 -32.47 -23.11 -22.85
CA ALA A 63 -32.93 -24.04 -21.81
C ALA A 63 -34.46 -24.19 -21.75
N SER A 64 -35.21 -23.12 -22.03
CA SER A 64 -36.69 -23.18 -22.08
C SER A 64 -37.29 -23.38 -23.48
N GLY A 65 -36.53 -23.09 -24.54
CA GLY A 65 -37.09 -22.87 -25.88
C GLY A 65 -36.92 -24.08 -26.80
N ALA A 66 -35.85 -24.84 -26.58
CA ALA A 66 -35.55 -26.10 -27.27
C ALA A 66 -34.66 -26.99 -26.37
N PRO A 67 -35.10 -27.33 -25.14
CA PRO A 67 -34.30 -28.15 -24.21
C PRO A 67 -33.87 -29.50 -24.80
N GLU A 68 -34.71 -30.12 -25.64
CA GLU A 68 -34.48 -31.41 -26.30
C GLU A 68 -33.24 -31.41 -27.23
N ASP A 69 -32.88 -30.24 -27.74
CA ASP A 69 -31.70 -30.04 -28.56
C ASP A 69 -30.42 -29.90 -27.73
N GLY A 70 -30.50 -29.74 -26.41
CA GLY A 70 -29.34 -29.61 -25.53
C GLY A 70 -28.72 -30.95 -25.11
N ARG A 71 -27.42 -30.96 -24.81
CA ARG A 71 -26.75 -32.00 -24.01
C ARG A 71 -25.92 -31.29 -22.95
N SER A 72 -26.38 -31.33 -21.71
CA SER A 72 -25.80 -30.54 -20.62
C SER A 72 -24.51 -31.20 -20.11
N ALA A 73 -23.38 -30.52 -20.32
CA ALA A 73 -22.12 -30.90 -19.70
C ALA A 73 -22.16 -30.72 -18.17
N LEU A 74 -22.94 -29.74 -17.68
CA LEU A 74 -23.13 -29.57 -16.23
C LEU A 74 -23.86 -30.76 -15.61
N ASP A 75 -24.89 -31.29 -16.27
CA ASP A 75 -25.61 -32.48 -15.77
C ASP A 75 -24.68 -33.70 -15.70
N ALA A 76 -23.72 -33.79 -16.64
CA ALA A 76 -22.68 -34.83 -16.61
C ALA A 76 -21.75 -34.69 -15.39
N VAL A 77 -21.36 -33.45 -15.05
CA VAL A 77 -20.60 -33.16 -13.82
C VAL A 77 -21.42 -33.53 -12.58
N GLU A 78 -22.69 -33.13 -12.50
CA GLU A 78 -23.55 -33.45 -11.36
C GLU A 78 -23.77 -34.96 -11.20
N ALA A 79 -24.00 -35.68 -12.30
CA ALA A 79 -24.13 -37.14 -12.30
C ALA A 79 -22.83 -37.82 -11.84
N PHE A 80 -21.68 -37.33 -12.33
CA PHE A 80 -20.37 -37.81 -11.90
C PHE A 80 -20.12 -37.55 -10.41
N ASP A 81 -20.39 -36.33 -9.93
CA ASP A 81 -20.24 -35.97 -8.53
C ASP A 81 -21.13 -36.82 -7.61
N TYR A 82 -22.36 -37.12 -8.05
CA TYR A 82 -23.25 -38.02 -7.34
C TYR A 82 -22.67 -39.43 -7.24
N MET A 83 -22.13 -39.97 -8.34
CA MET A 83 -21.45 -41.27 -8.33
C MET A 83 -20.22 -41.29 -7.42
N MET A 84 -19.41 -40.23 -7.44
CA MET A 84 -18.25 -40.09 -6.55
C MET A 84 -18.65 -39.97 -5.07
N ASN A 85 -19.77 -39.29 -4.78
CA ASN A 85 -20.29 -39.19 -3.42
C ASN A 85 -20.77 -40.55 -2.90
N MET A 86 -21.44 -41.37 -3.72
CA MET A 86 -21.77 -42.76 -3.36
C MET A 86 -20.51 -43.61 -3.18
N MET A 87 -19.48 -43.40 -4.00
CA MET A 87 -18.22 -44.13 -3.91
C MET A 87 -17.51 -43.97 -2.56
N ARG A 88 -17.74 -42.89 -1.83
CA ARG A 88 -17.12 -42.62 -0.51
C ARG A 88 -17.41 -43.69 0.54
N GLU A 89 -18.53 -44.42 0.42
CA GLU A 89 -18.86 -45.55 1.30
C GLU A 89 -18.03 -46.81 0.99
N HIS A 90 -17.50 -46.90 -0.23
CA HIS A 90 -16.87 -48.11 -0.78
C HIS A 90 -15.38 -47.91 -1.07
N VAL A 91 -14.69 -47.20 -0.18
CA VAL A 91 -13.23 -47.00 -0.15
C VAL A 91 -12.72 -47.18 1.29
N PRO A 92 -11.42 -47.44 1.51
CA PRO A 92 -10.87 -47.51 2.86
C PRO A 92 -11.19 -46.26 3.70
N GLN A 93 -11.46 -46.43 5.00
CA GLN A 93 -11.82 -45.32 5.89
C GLN A 93 -10.75 -44.22 5.99
N THR A 94 -9.50 -44.54 5.64
CA THR A 94 -8.36 -43.61 5.60
C THR A 94 -8.29 -42.78 4.31
N THR A 95 -9.13 -43.08 3.31
CA THR A 95 -9.20 -42.37 2.03
C THR A 95 -10.01 -41.09 2.16
N ARG A 96 -9.61 -40.04 1.42
CA ARG A 96 -10.35 -38.78 1.33
C ARG A 96 -10.54 -38.40 -0.14
N ILE A 97 -11.77 -38.00 -0.48
CA ILE A 97 -12.18 -37.56 -1.81
C ILE A 97 -12.75 -36.16 -1.67
N HIS A 98 -12.18 -35.19 -2.38
CA HIS A 98 -12.61 -33.80 -2.37
C HIS A 98 -12.75 -33.31 -3.80
N TYR A 99 -13.69 -32.38 -4.06
CA TYR A 99 -13.84 -31.81 -5.39
C TYR A 99 -14.33 -30.36 -5.36
N VAL A 100 -14.13 -29.67 -6.48
CA VAL A 100 -14.71 -28.37 -6.77
C VAL A 100 -15.08 -28.31 -8.25
N ILE A 101 -16.30 -27.86 -8.56
CA ILE A 101 -16.72 -27.57 -9.93
C ILE A 101 -15.98 -26.29 -10.37
N THR A 102 -15.07 -26.43 -11.32
CA THR A 102 -14.22 -25.33 -11.81
C THR A 102 -14.88 -24.52 -12.92
N ASP A 103 -15.83 -25.13 -13.64
CA ASP A 103 -16.70 -24.45 -14.61
C ASP A 103 -18.05 -25.17 -14.63
N GLY A 104 -19.13 -24.46 -14.30
CA GLY A 104 -20.50 -24.97 -14.30
C GLY A 104 -21.39 -24.38 -15.39
N GLY A 105 -20.84 -23.60 -16.33
CA GLY A 105 -21.61 -22.85 -17.32
C GLY A 105 -21.89 -21.40 -16.93
N LYS A 106 -22.36 -20.61 -17.90
CA LYS A 106 -22.38 -19.13 -17.84
C LYS A 106 -23.70 -18.51 -17.41
N ALA A 107 -24.83 -19.19 -17.69
CA ALA A 107 -26.15 -18.66 -17.41
C ALA A 107 -27.17 -19.80 -17.31
N PRO A 108 -28.16 -19.71 -16.39
CA PRO A 108 -29.16 -20.75 -16.21
C PRO A 108 -30.12 -20.92 -17.40
N ASN A 109 -30.23 -19.91 -18.28
CA ASN A 109 -31.10 -19.98 -19.47
C ASN A 109 -30.42 -20.61 -20.70
N VAL A 110 -29.18 -21.11 -20.56
CA VAL A 110 -28.41 -21.76 -21.62
C VAL A 110 -27.96 -23.14 -21.11
N VAL A 111 -28.27 -24.20 -21.86
CA VAL A 111 -27.75 -25.54 -21.56
C VAL A 111 -26.22 -25.51 -21.71
N PRO A 112 -25.43 -25.78 -20.66
CA PRO A 112 -23.97 -25.69 -20.74
C PRO A 112 -23.40 -26.75 -21.69
N ASP A 113 -22.66 -26.33 -22.72
CA ASP A 113 -21.93 -27.25 -23.60
C ASP A 113 -20.55 -27.63 -23.06
N ARG A 114 -20.08 -26.97 -22.01
CA ARG A 114 -18.83 -27.29 -21.32
C ARG A 114 -19.01 -27.14 -19.83
N ALA A 115 -18.44 -28.08 -19.09
CA ALA A 115 -18.34 -28.04 -17.64
C ALA A 115 -17.10 -28.82 -17.19
N SER A 116 -16.55 -28.49 -16.03
CA SER A 116 -15.38 -29.17 -15.51
C SER A 116 -15.39 -29.24 -13.98
N VAL A 117 -14.78 -30.30 -13.45
CA VAL A 117 -14.67 -30.55 -12.01
C VAL A 117 -13.29 -31.08 -11.66
N LYS A 118 -12.66 -30.50 -10.64
CA LYS A 118 -11.34 -30.88 -10.14
C LYS A 118 -11.50 -31.75 -8.91
N TYR A 119 -10.85 -32.92 -8.90
CA TYR A 119 -10.86 -33.88 -7.79
C TYR A 119 -9.48 -34.05 -7.15
N TYR A 120 -9.46 -34.15 -5.82
CA TYR A 120 -8.31 -34.62 -5.03
C TYR A 120 -8.64 -36.00 -4.45
N LEU A 121 -7.84 -37.00 -4.82
CA LEU A 121 -7.97 -38.38 -4.40
C LEU A 121 -6.79 -38.73 -3.50
N ARG A 122 -7.04 -38.97 -2.21
CA ARG A 122 -6.01 -39.14 -1.19
C ARG A 122 -6.14 -40.43 -0.42
N SER A 123 -5.02 -41.11 -0.17
CA SER A 123 -4.97 -42.29 0.70
C SER A 123 -3.55 -42.48 1.25
N PRO A 124 -3.35 -43.14 2.40
CA PRO A 124 -2.00 -43.50 2.86
C PRO A 124 -1.24 -44.43 1.91
N SER A 125 -1.95 -45.07 0.96
CA SER A 125 -1.36 -45.96 -0.05
C SER A 125 -1.58 -45.39 -1.46
N ARG A 126 -0.49 -45.20 -2.21
CA ARG A 126 -0.55 -44.84 -3.63
C ARG A 126 -1.30 -45.86 -4.49
N GLU A 127 -1.25 -47.15 -4.14
CA GLU A 127 -1.95 -48.19 -4.91
C GLU A 127 -3.47 -48.03 -4.80
N VAL A 128 -3.94 -47.67 -3.61
CA VAL A 128 -5.36 -47.32 -3.40
C VAL A 128 -5.73 -46.05 -4.18
N VAL A 129 -4.82 -45.08 -4.28
CA VAL A 129 -5.06 -43.86 -5.08
C VAL A 129 -5.14 -44.19 -6.58
N ARG A 130 -4.32 -45.12 -7.10
CA ARG A 130 -4.41 -45.59 -8.49
C ARG A 130 -5.74 -46.27 -8.76
N GLU A 131 -6.14 -47.23 -7.91
CA GLU A 131 -7.44 -47.90 -8.05
C GLU A 131 -8.61 -46.90 -7.99
N LEU A 132 -8.53 -45.92 -7.09
CA LEU A 132 -9.56 -44.90 -6.95
C LEU A 132 -9.63 -43.98 -8.17
N LEU A 133 -8.49 -43.64 -8.78
CA LEU A 133 -8.45 -42.89 -10.03
C LEU A 133 -9.13 -43.68 -11.15
N ASP A 134 -8.83 -44.96 -11.32
CA ASP A 134 -9.46 -45.81 -12.35
C ASP A 134 -10.98 -45.83 -12.18
N ARG A 135 -11.46 -46.00 -10.93
CA ARG A 135 -12.90 -45.96 -10.62
C ARG A 135 -13.52 -44.60 -10.88
N ALA A 136 -12.81 -43.51 -10.59
CA ALA A 136 -13.28 -42.16 -10.88
C ALA A 136 -13.40 -41.92 -12.40
N VAL A 137 -12.43 -42.40 -13.19
CA VAL A 137 -12.49 -42.34 -14.66
C VAL A 137 -13.71 -43.11 -15.17
N SER A 138 -13.92 -44.36 -14.71
CA SER A 138 -15.10 -45.14 -15.12
C SER A 138 -16.43 -44.47 -14.73
N ALA A 139 -16.50 -43.82 -13.56
CA ALA A 139 -17.69 -43.08 -13.14
C ALA A 139 -17.94 -41.86 -14.04
N ALA A 140 -16.89 -41.11 -14.39
CA ALA A 140 -16.99 -39.98 -15.30
C ALA A 140 -17.36 -40.42 -16.73
N GLU A 141 -16.85 -41.55 -17.23
CA GLU A 141 -17.28 -42.16 -18.51
C GLU A 141 -18.77 -42.53 -18.48
N GLY A 142 -19.23 -43.14 -17.37
CA GLY A 142 -20.64 -43.47 -17.16
C GLY A 142 -21.54 -42.24 -17.15
N ALA A 143 -21.10 -41.14 -16.53
CA ALA A 143 -21.84 -39.88 -16.50
C ALA A 143 -21.96 -39.26 -17.89
N ALA A 144 -20.87 -39.28 -18.65
CA ALA A 144 -20.86 -38.77 -20.02
C ALA A 144 -21.81 -39.57 -20.92
N MET A 145 -21.73 -40.90 -20.85
CA MET A 145 -22.62 -41.80 -21.58
C MET A 145 -24.09 -41.57 -21.21
N GLY A 146 -24.41 -41.45 -19.93
CA GLY A 146 -25.78 -41.27 -19.44
C GLY A 146 -26.43 -39.95 -19.87
N THR A 147 -25.63 -38.90 -20.02
CA THR A 147 -26.09 -37.56 -20.41
C THR A 147 -25.95 -37.28 -21.91
N GLY A 148 -25.42 -38.23 -22.68
CA GLY A 148 -25.15 -38.06 -24.12
C GLY A 148 -24.10 -36.98 -24.41
N THR A 149 -23.12 -36.84 -23.51
CA THR A 149 -21.97 -35.94 -23.61
C THR A 149 -20.68 -36.74 -23.83
N THR A 150 -19.55 -36.05 -23.98
CA THR A 150 -18.21 -36.67 -23.97
C THR A 150 -17.41 -36.17 -22.78
N MET A 151 -16.43 -36.96 -22.35
CA MET A 151 -15.53 -36.62 -21.25
C MET A 151 -14.08 -36.79 -21.67
N ASP A 152 -13.22 -35.94 -21.14
CA ASP A 152 -11.78 -36.09 -21.10
C ASP A 152 -11.28 -35.78 -19.67
N TYR A 153 -10.11 -36.29 -19.30
CA TYR A 153 -9.52 -35.98 -18.00
C TYR A 153 -8.02 -35.74 -18.07
N GLU A 154 -7.56 -34.85 -17.20
CA GLU A 154 -6.15 -34.49 -17.10
C GLU A 154 -5.63 -34.71 -15.68
N LEU A 155 -4.56 -35.50 -15.54
CA LEU A 155 -3.82 -35.61 -14.28
C LEU A 155 -3.00 -34.35 -14.05
N LEU A 156 -3.31 -33.62 -12.99
CA LEU A 156 -2.70 -32.34 -12.67
C LEU A 156 -1.44 -32.49 -11.81
N SER A 157 -1.49 -33.38 -10.83
CA SER A 157 -0.41 -33.60 -9.88
C SER A 157 -0.51 -35.00 -9.29
N GLY A 158 0.63 -35.53 -8.86
CA GLY A 158 0.75 -36.88 -8.32
C GLY A 158 1.85 -36.94 -7.26
N ASN A 159 1.48 -37.25 -6.02
CA ASN A 159 2.40 -37.34 -4.90
C ASN A 159 2.31 -38.72 -4.24
N TYR A 160 3.45 -39.35 -4.07
CA TYR A 160 3.61 -40.52 -3.22
C TYR A 160 3.45 -40.16 -1.73
N GLU A 161 3.06 -41.14 -0.92
CA GLU A 161 3.21 -41.05 0.53
C GLU A 161 4.69 -40.91 0.92
N ARG A 162 4.99 -40.23 2.02
CA ARG A 162 6.37 -40.10 2.50
C ARG A 162 6.90 -41.47 2.97
N LEU A 163 8.14 -41.79 2.63
CA LEU A 163 8.92 -42.89 3.20
C LEU A 163 9.74 -42.35 4.39
N PRO A 164 9.35 -42.63 5.64
CA PRO A 164 10.11 -42.15 6.80
C PRO A 164 11.47 -42.83 6.90
N ASN A 165 12.46 -42.12 7.43
CA ASN A 165 13.79 -42.63 7.75
C ASN A 165 14.15 -42.17 9.17
N ASP A 166 14.14 -43.08 10.13
CA ASP A 166 14.27 -42.76 11.54
C ASP A 166 15.70 -42.31 11.88
N ALA A 167 16.72 -42.90 11.26
CA ALA A 167 18.11 -42.46 11.41
C ALA A 167 18.31 -40.99 10.97
N MET A 168 17.69 -40.58 9.85
CA MET A 168 17.69 -39.17 9.43
C MET A 168 16.92 -38.30 10.39
N ALA A 169 15.75 -38.75 10.84
CA ALA A 169 14.93 -38.00 11.78
C ALA A 169 15.66 -37.77 13.12
N GLU A 170 16.37 -38.77 13.63
CA GLU A 170 17.19 -38.65 14.85
C GLU A 170 18.36 -37.68 14.66
N LEU A 171 19.03 -37.72 13.51
CA LEU A 171 20.09 -36.77 13.19
C LEU A 171 19.57 -35.33 13.18
N VAL A 172 18.48 -35.07 12.45
CA VAL A 172 17.88 -33.73 12.36
C VAL A 172 17.33 -33.30 13.72
N GLY A 173 16.81 -34.25 14.50
CA GLY A 173 16.35 -34.02 15.87
C GLY A 173 17.46 -33.50 16.79
N ARG A 174 18.64 -34.13 16.79
CA ARG A 174 19.81 -33.64 17.55
C ARG A 174 20.25 -32.25 17.10
N SER A 175 20.19 -31.98 15.78
CA SER A 175 20.52 -30.66 15.24
C SER A 175 19.50 -29.60 15.68
N LEU A 176 18.21 -29.93 15.70
CA LEU A 176 17.15 -29.08 16.24
C LEU A 176 17.34 -28.79 17.73
N GLU A 177 17.60 -29.81 18.54
CA GLU A 177 17.88 -29.65 19.98
C GLU A 177 19.09 -28.75 20.22
N THR A 178 20.11 -28.84 19.37
CA THR A 178 21.30 -27.99 19.45
C THR A 178 21.00 -26.53 19.10
N VAL A 179 20.14 -26.28 18.11
CA VAL A 179 19.78 -24.92 17.68
C VAL A 179 18.73 -24.27 18.60
N GLY A 180 17.80 -25.06 19.13
CA GLY A 180 16.66 -24.58 19.90
C GLY A 180 15.56 -23.96 19.04
N GLY A 181 14.62 -23.26 19.69
CA GLY A 181 13.61 -22.44 19.01
C GLY A 181 14.04 -20.98 18.87
N ILE A 182 13.07 -20.10 18.60
CA ILE A 182 13.30 -18.65 18.51
C ILE A 182 12.98 -17.93 19.82
N SER A 183 13.76 -16.91 20.15
CA SER A 183 13.46 -15.98 21.26
C SER A 183 12.80 -14.72 20.71
N LEU A 184 11.66 -14.36 21.30
CA LEU A 184 10.94 -13.14 20.96
C LEU A 184 11.42 -11.97 21.82
N ASP A 185 11.59 -10.80 21.22
CA ASP A 185 11.74 -9.54 21.96
C ASP A 185 10.37 -8.98 22.39
N GLY A 186 10.38 -7.83 23.09
CA GLY A 186 9.14 -7.21 23.59
C GLY A 186 8.12 -6.89 22.49
N ARG A 187 8.57 -6.36 21.34
CA ARG A 187 7.68 -6.00 20.23
C ARG A 187 7.10 -7.24 19.57
N GLU A 188 7.94 -8.26 19.37
CA GLU A 188 7.51 -9.54 18.79
C GLU A 188 6.56 -10.31 19.70
N MET A 189 6.78 -10.24 21.03
CA MET A 189 5.89 -10.84 22.01
C MET A 189 4.52 -10.16 22.01
N ASP A 190 4.48 -8.83 21.95
CA ASP A 190 3.23 -8.07 21.87
C ASP A 190 2.48 -8.38 20.57
N PHE A 191 3.19 -8.45 19.44
CA PHE A 191 2.63 -8.90 18.17
C PHE A 191 2.05 -10.32 18.26
N ALA A 192 2.82 -11.28 18.80
CA ALA A 192 2.37 -12.66 18.93
C ALA A 192 1.14 -12.79 19.84
N ARG A 193 1.05 -11.99 20.92
CA ARG A 193 -0.13 -11.92 21.79
C ARG A 193 -1.34 -11.35 21.09
N ALA A 194 -1.16 -10.31 20.26
CA ALA A 194 -2.24 -9.74 19.47
C ALA A 194 -2.80 -10.77 18.47
N VAL A 195 -1.92 -11.47 17.74
CA VAL A 195 -2.33 -12.54 16.81
C VAL A 195 -3.04 -13.68 17.55
N ALA A 196 -2.54 -14.08 18.72
CA ALA A 196 -3.16 -15.12 19.54
C ALA A 196 -4.56 -14.72 20.02
N ALA A 197 -4.71 -13.50 20.52
CA ALA A 197 -5.98 -12.96 21.01
C ALA A 197 -7.04 -12.88 19.89
N GLU A 198 -6.66 -12.33 18.72
CA GLU A 198 -7.57 -12.21 17.57
C GLU A 198 -7.97 -13.59 17.02
N SER A 199 -7.04 -14.55 17.08
CA SER A 199 -7.31 -15.93 16.64
C SER A 199 -8.06 -16.76 17.68
N GLY A 200 -8.36 -16.19 18.86
CA GLY A 200 -9.03 -16.88 19.96
C GLY A 200 -8.23 -18.06 20.53
N VAL A 201 -6.89 -18.04 20.42
CA VAL A 201 -6.03 -19.11 20.93
C VAL A 201 -5.32 -18.70 22.23
N PRO A 202 -5.03 -19.65 23.14
CA PRO A 202 -4.33 -19.34 24.39
C PRO A 202 -2.93 -18.77 24.15
N ALA A 203 -2.57 -17.71 24.88
CA ALA A 203 -1.28 -17.02 24.73
C ALA A 203 -0.09 -17.92 25.10
N GLU A 204 -0.30 -18.94 25.93
CA GLU A 204 0.71 -19.93 26.32
C GLU A 204 1.22 -20.75 25.13
N LEU A 205 0.48 -20.77 24.00
CA LEU A 205 0.97 -21.42 22.79
C LEU A 205 2.19 -20.70 22.20
N ILE A 206 2.38 -19.40 22.49
CA ILE A 206 3.51 -18.60 21.99
C ILE A 206 4.85 -19.19 22.48
N ASP A 207 4.87 -19.76 23.67
CA ASP A 207 6.07 -20.38 24.27
C ASP A 207 6.59 -21.56 23.43
N ARG A 208 5.74 -22.17 22.58
CA ARG A 208 6.14 -23.25 21.65
C ARG A 208 7.14 -22.80 20.59
N LEU A 209 7.20 -21.51 20.29
CA LEU A 209 8.15 -20.96 19.33
C LEU A 209 9.59 -21.11 19.82
N SER A 210 9.78 -21.09 21.14
CA SER A 210 11.10 -21.09 21.79
C SER A 210 11.62 -22.50 22.13
N VAL A 211 10.79 -23.53 22.00
CA VAL A 211 11.15 -24.91 22.37
C VAL A 211 11.06 -25.87 21.19
N VAL A 212 11.87 -26.92 21.25
CA VAL A 212 11.73 -28.09 20.37
C VAL A 212 10.67 -29.00 20.98
N VAL A 213 9.69 -29.40 20.17
CA VAL A 213 8.62 -30.30 20.60
C VAL A 213 8.85 -31.70 20.02
N PRO A 214 8.51 -32.77 20.78
CA PRO A 214 8.62 -34.13 20.27
C PRO A 214 7.84 -34.31 18.95
N PRO A 215 8.35 -35.15 18.02
CA PRO A 215 7.61 -35.50 16.82
C PRO A 215 6.27 -36.14 17.20
N ALA A 216 5.20 -35.73 16.52
CA ALA A 216 3.90 -36.35 16.69
C ALA A 216 3.76 -37.50 15.68
N ASP A 217 3.63 -38.73 16.18
CA ASP A 217 3.41 -39.91 15.32
C ASP A 217 1.96 -40.00 14.80
N GLU A 218 1.04 -39.24 15.40
CA GLU A 218 -0.39 -39.20 15.09
C GLU A 218 -0.90 -37.75 14.99
N GLY A 219 -1.90 -37.49 14.14
CA GLY A 219 -2.57 -36.18 14.04
C GLY A 219 -2.64 -35.61 12.62
N TYR A 220 -2.87 -34.30 12.51
CA TYR A 220 -3.09 -33.60 11.24
C TYR A 220 -2.02 -33.89 10.18
N GLU A 221 -0.75 -33.97 10.57
CA GLU A 221 0.39 -34.18 9.67
C GLU A 221 0.41 -35.54 8.95
N ALA A 222 -0.24 -36.56 9.52
CA ALA A 222 -0.42 -37.87 8.89
C ALA A 222 -1.45 -37.80 7.73
N TYR A 223 -2.29 -36.76 7.68
CA TYR A 223 -3.33 -36.57 6.68
C TYR A 223 -2.97 -35.52 5.61
N VAL A 224 -1.75 -34.98 5.64
CA VAL A 224 -1.26 -34.00 4.65
C VAL A 224 -0.43 -34.71 3.58
N SER A 225 -0.54 -34.23 2.34
CA SER A 225 0.28 -34.66 1.21
C SER A 225 1.30 -33.58 0.87
N SER A 226 2.52 -33.96 0.51
CA SER A 226 3.54 -33.03 -0.01
C SER A 226 4.33 -33.71 -1.12
N ASP A 227 4.79 -32.93 -2.10
CA ASP A 227 5.56 -33.43 -3.23
C ASP A 227 6.96 -33.94 -2.84
N VAL A 228 7.45 -33.60 -1.64
CA VAL A 228 8.62 -34.19 -0.97
C VAL A 228 8.43 -35.70 -0.76
N GLY A 229 7.18 -36.16 -0.64
CA GLY A 229 6.86 -37.59 -0.62
C GLY A 229 7.52 -38.34 -1.77
N ASN A 230 7.49 -37.81 -3.00
CA ASN A 230 8.15 -38.45 -4.14
C ASN A 230 9.67 -38.55 -3.94
N VAL A 231 10.31 -37.50 -3.40
CA VAL A 231 11.76 -37.43 -3.18
C VAL A 231 12.20 -38.42 -2.11
N THR A 232 11.40 -38.61 -1.06
CA THR A 232 11.70 -39.55 0.03
C THR A 232 11.82 -41.01 -0.43
N TRP A 233 11.36 -41.35 -1.64
CA TRP A 233 11.54 -42.67 -2.26
C TRP A 233 12.74 -42.75 -3.22
N ALA A 234 13.31 -41.62 -3.67
CA ALA A 234 14.56 -41.60 -4.43
C ALA A 234 15.79 -41.69 -3.54
N VAL A 235 15.80 -40.89 -2.47
CA VAL A 235 16.96 -40.61 -1.63
C VAL A 235 16.55 -40.54 -0.16
N PRO A 236 17.35 -41.07 0.78
CA PRO A 236 17.07 -40.87 2.21
C PRO A 236 16.97 -39.39 2.52
N THR A 237 15.82 -38.97 3.06
CA THR A 237 15.47 -37.56 3.25
C THR A 237 15.15 -37.27 4.70
N GLY A 238 15.79 -36.25 5.27
CA GLY A 238 15.45 -35.72 6.59
C GLY A 238 14.64 -34.44 6.47
N SER A 239 13.40 -34.48 6.97
CA SER A 239 12.45 -33.36 6.91
C SER A 239 12.15 -32.82 8.30
N PHE A 240 12.09 -31.51 8.45
CA PHE A 240 11.70 -30.89 9.72
C PHE A 240 10.86 -29.62 9.56
N ARG A 241 10.25 -29.22 10.67
CA ARG A 241 9.50 -27.97 10.84
C ARG A 241 10.29 -27.03 11.74
N TYR A 242 10.18 -25.74 11.46
CA TYR A 242 10.77 -24.70 12.30
C TYR A 242 9.80 -23.54 12.43
N ALA A 243 9.75 -22.96 13.62
CA ALA A 243 8.87 -21.88 13.98
C ALA A 243 9.21 -20.61 13.19
N CYS A 244 8.38 -20.29 12.19
CA CYS A 244 8.40 -19.06 11.41
C CYS A 244 7.12 -18.23 11.58
N PHE A 245 6.06 -18.82 12.15
CA PHE A 245 4.77 -18.18 12.32
C PHE A 245 4.35 -18.17 13.79
N THR A 246 3.62 -17.15 14.22
CA THR A 246 3.03 -17.15 15.56
C THR A 246 1.84 -18.13 15.63
N PRO A 247 1.57 -18.76 16.78
CA PRO A 247 0.40 -19.60 16.96
C PRO A 247 -0.91 -18.82 16.74
N GLY A 248 -1.95 -19.50 16.26
CA GLY A 248 -3.27 -18.91 15.97
C GLY A 248 -3.67 -18.99 14.50
N GLY A 249 -2.70 -19.13 13.59
CA GLY A 249 -2.96 -19.35 12.17
C GLY A 249 -3.08 -20.82 11.80
N VAL A 250 -4.14 -21.19 11.07
CA VAL A 250 -4.16 -22.42 10.26
C VAL A 250 -3.33 -22.23 8.99
N GLY A 251 -2.90 -23.31 8.32
CA GLY A 251 -2.21 -23.21 7.03
C GLY A 251 -2.92 -22.28 6.04
N HIS A 252 -2.17 -21.47 5.30
CA HIS A 252 -2.68 -20.54 4.28
C HIS A 252 -3.58 -19.41 4.83
N SER A 253 -3.34 -18.97 6.07
CA SER A 253 -4.11 -17.91 6.73
C SER A 253 -3.37 -16.57 6.80
N TRP A 254 -4.12 -15.49 7.06
CA TRP A 254 -3.56 -14.14 7.18
C TRP A 254 -2.55 -14.03 8.33
N GLN A 255 -2.72 -14.81 9.41
CA GLN A 255 -1.80 -14.84 10.55
C GLN A 255 -0.40 -15.31 10.14
N GLN A 256 -0.33 -16.32 9.25
CA GLN A 256 0.95 -16.83 8.75
C GLN A 256 1.63 -15.80 7.86
N VAL A 257 0.88 -15.13 6.97
CA VAL A 257 1.38 -14.05 6.12
C VAL A 257 1.91 -12.89 6.98
N ALA A 258 1.13 -12.46 7.97
CA ALA A 258 1.51 -11.39 8.89
C ALA A 258 2.79 -11.74 9.66
N SER A 259 2.91 -12.98 10.16
CA SER A 259 4.10 -13.43 10.88
C SER A 259 5.34 -13.53 9.98
N ALA A 260 5.18 -14.04 8.75
CA ALA A 260 6.26 -14.26 7.81
C ALA A 260 6.99 -12.96 7.43
N GLY A 261 6.26 -11.85 7.35
CA GLY A 261 6.78 -10.52 7.03
C GLY A 261 7.53 -9.82 8.16
N THR A 262 7.63 -10.45 9.35
CA THR A 262 8.29 -9.86 10.53
C THR A 262 9.68 -10.45 10.79
N THR A 263 10.35 -9.92 11.80
CA THR A 263 11.59 -10.50 12.34
C THR A 263 11.39 -11.91 12.91
N ILE A 264 10.17 -12.32 13.28
CA ILE A 264 9.85 -13.70 13.71
C ILE A 264 10.10 -14.69 12.57
N GLY A 265 9.55 -14.42 11.37
CA GLY A 265 9.77 -15.24 10.18
C GLY A 265 11.24 -15.32 9.79
N THR A 266 11.95 -14.19 9.86
CA THR A 266 13.40 -14.11 9.57
C THR A 266 14.23 -14.93 10.56
N LYS A 267 13.95 -14.81 11.86
CA LYS A 267 14.60 -15.62 12.91
C LYS A 267 14.36 -17.11 12.71
N GLY A 268 13.13 -17.48 12.36
CA GLY A 268 12.76 -18.85 12.03
C GLY A 268 13.55 -19.42 10.85
N ALA A 269 13.63 -18.67 9.75
CA ALA A 269 14.38 -19.09 8.56
C ALA A 269 15.88 -19.23 8.84
N LEU A 270 16.47 -18.31 9.63
CA LEU A 270 17.87 -18.41 10.07
C LEU A 270 18.10 -19.63 10.98
N GLY A 271 17.15 -19.93 11.86
CA GLY A 271 17.18 -21.12 12.70
C GLY A 271 17.15 -22.42 11.87
N ALA A 272 16.23 -22.50 10.91
CA ALA A 272 16.16 -23.62 9.97
C ALA A 272 17.46 -23.81 9.17
N ALA A 273 18.07 -22.71 8.69
CA ALA A 273 19.35 -22.77 8.00
C ALA A 273 20.48 -23.34 8.88
N ARG A 274 20.49 -23.04 10.19
CA ARG A 274 21.45 -23.63 11.14
C ARG A 274 21.23 -25.12 11.33
N VAL A 275 19.97 -25.57 11.44
CA VAL A 275 19.63 -27.00 11.56
C VAL A 275 20.07 -27.77 10.31
N LEU A 276 19.79 -27.22 9.12
CA LEU A 276 20.24 -27.79 7.84
C LEU A 276 21.76 -27.91 7.80
N PHE A 277 22.48 -26.87 8.21
CA PHE A 277 23.94 -26.86 8.22
C PHE A 277 24.52 -27.93 9.16
N LEU A 278 24.04 -28.01 10.40
CA LEU A 278 24.53 -29.00 11.37
C LEU A 278 24.25 -30.44 10.92
N SER A 279 23.04 -30.68 10.39
CA SER A 279 22.66 -32.00 9.88
C SER A 279 23.54 -32.41 8.68
N ALA A 280 23.77 -31.47 7.75
CA ALA A 280 24.64 -31.70 6.60
C ALA A 280 26.11 -31.92 7.02
N TYR A 281 26.58 -31.20 8.04
CA TYR A 281 27.93 -31.34 8.58
C TYR A 281 28.15 -32.75 9.17
N GLU A 282 27.20 -33.28 9.93
CA GLU A 282 27.29 -34.64 10.45
C GLU A 282 27.27 -35.69 9.33
N LEU A 283 26.38 -35.58 8.35
CA LEU A 283 26.36 -36.48 7.19
C LEU A 283 27.68 -36.47 6.41
N TYR A 284 28.35 -35.31 6.35
CA TYR A 284 29.60 -35.16 5.61
C TYR A 284 30.83 -35.66 6.39
N THR A 285 30.82 -35.54 7.72
CA THR A 285 32.00 -35.81 8.56
C THR A 285 31.95 -37.15 9.28
N LYS A 286 30.79 -37.80 9.37
CA LYS A 286 30.58 -39.08 10.06
C LYS A 286 30.04 -40.15 9.11
N PRO A 287 30.92 -40.89 8.40
CA PRO A 287 30.50 -41.92 7.45
C PRO A 287 29.53 -42.94 8.04
N GLU A 288 29.69 -43.31 9.31
CA GLU A 288 28.84 -44.24 10.03
C GLU A 288 27.37 -43.78 10.12
N VAL A 289 27.12 -42.47 10.22
CA VAL A 289 25.76 -41.91 10.24
C VAL A 289 25.13 -42.02 8.86
N LEU A 290 25.89 -41.70 7.82
CA LEU A 290 25.41 -41.78 6.44
C LEU A 290 25.10 -43.22 6.02
N GLU A 291 25.93 -44.18 6.41
CA GLU A 291 25.69 -45.60 6.12
C GLU A 291 24.44 -46.13 6.83
N ALA A 292 24.25 -45.80 8.12
CA ALA A 292 23.02 -46.18 8.84
C ALA A 292 21.74 -45.63 8.17
N VAL A 293 21.79 -44.36 7.73
CA VAL A 293 20.71 -43.71 6.99
C VAL A 293 20.41 -44.44 5.68
N LYS A 294 21.45 -44.83 4.93
CA LYS A 294 21.32 -45.55 3.65
C LYS A 294 20.79 -46.97 3.84
N GLU A 295 21.28 -47.69 4.84
CA GLU A 295 20.85 -49.06 5.16
C GLU A 295 19.35 -49.10 5.48
N GLU A 296 18.88 -48.23 6.39
CA GLU A 296 17.46 -48.15 6.74
C GLU A 296 16.60 -47.79 5.52
N PHE A 297 17.06 -46.84 4.70
CA PHE A 297 16.34 -46.44 3.48
C PHE A 297 16.18 -47.59 2.49
N GLN A 298 17.23 -48.38 2.23
CA GLN A 298 17.11 -49.53 1.33
C GLN A 298 16.19 -50.60 1.92
N GLN A 299 16.22 -50.83 3.23
CA GLN A 299 15.33 -51.77 3.90
C GLN A 299 13.86 -51.38 3.76
N ARG A 300 13.53 -50.10 3.98
CA ARG A 300 12.13 -49.61 3.90
C ARG A 300 11.63 -49.49 2.47
N ARG A 301 12.46 -49.03 1.54
CA ARG A 301 12.10 -48.83 0.14
C ARG A 301 11.91 -50.15 -0.62
N GLY A 302 12.74 -51.15 -0.30
CA GLY A 302 12.87 -52.38 -1.07
C GLY A 302 13.83 -52.23 -2.25
N ALA A 303 14.53 -53.32 -2.59
CA ALA A 303 15.58 -53.35 -3.61
C ALA A 303 15.07 -53.14 -5.04
N ASP A 304 13.82 -53.52 -5.32
CA ASP A 304 13.25 -53.53 -6.67
C ASP A 304 12.41 -52.27 -6.99
N PHE A 305 12.46 -51.25 -6.13
CA PHE A 305 11.66 -50.05 -6.29
C PHE A 305 12.00 -49.28 -7.57
N LYS A 306 10.97 -48.95 -8.34
CA LYS A 306 11.04 -48.05 -9.49
C LYS A 306 10.01 -46.94 -9.32
N PHE A 307 10.46 -45.70 -9.51
CA PHE A 307 9.57 -44.56 -9.44
C PHE A 307 8.69 -44.50 -10.69
N GLU A 308 7.38 -44.45 -10.49
CA GLU A 308 6.39 -44.25 -11.55
C GLU A 308 5.57 -43.00 -11.22
N PRO A 309 5.64 -41.94 -12.05
CA PRO A 309 4.95 -40.70 -11.76
C PRO A 309 3.43 -40.91 -11.76
N LEU A 310 2.75 -40.61 -10.65
CA LEU A 310 1.27 -40.71 -10.59
C LEU A 310 0.56 -39.74 -11.54
N MET A 311 1.22 -38.66 -11.98
CA MET A 311 0.71 -37.78 -13.03
C MET A 311 0.97 -38.29 -14.46
N GLY A 312 1.56 -39.48 -14.60
CA GLY A 312 1.97 -40.04 -15.88
C GLY A 312 3.03 -39.22 -16.61
N ASN A 313 2.98 -39.27 -17.93
CA ASN A 313 3.96 -38.63 -18.82
C ASN A 313 3.57 -37.20 -19.24
N ARG A 314 2.65 -36.57 -18.51
CA ARG A 314 2.29 -35.16 -18.75
C ARG A 314 3.57 -34.31 -18.70
N ARG A 315 3.73 -33.37 -19.62
CA ARG A 315 4.80 -32.36 -19.49
C ARG A 315 4.55 -31.54 -18.20
N PRO A 316 5.59 -31.02 -17.53
CA PRO A 316 5.35 -30.03 -16.49
C PRO A 316 4.43 -28.95 -17.06
N PRO A 317 3.51 -28.36 -16.27
CA PRO A 317 2.66 -27.27 -16.73
C PRO A 317 3.52 -26.04 -17.03
N PHE A 318 4.28 -26.09 -18.12
CA PHE A 318 4.83 -24.96 -18.80
C PHE A 318 3.71 -24.45 -19.71
N LEU A 319 3.32 -23.21 -19.49
CA LEU A 319 2.60 -22.44 -20.48
C LEU A 319 3.40 -22.50 -21.79
N ASP A 320 2.76 -22.95 -22.88
CA ASP A 320 3.33 -22.89 -24.22
C ASP A 320 3.75 -21.44 -24.50
N PRO A 321 5.00 -21.15 -24.91
CA PRO A 321 5.43 -19.80 -25.27
C PRO A 321 4.50 -19.10 -26.27
N ALA A 322 3.86 -19.85 -27.17
CA ALA A 322 2.88 -19.35 -28.14
C ALA A 322 1.52 -19.02 -27.49
N GLU A 323 1.08 -19.76 -26.48
CA GLU A 323 -0.13 -19.44 -25.70
C GLU A 323 0.09 -18.31 -24.69
N LEU A 324 1.32 -18.18 -24.17
CA LEU A 324 1.78 -17.04 -23.36
C LEU A 324 1.73 -15.73 -24.15
N GLY A 325 2.16 -15.74 -25.42
CA GLY A 325 2.12 -14.55 -26.28
C GLY A 325 0.72 -14.10 -26.69
N ALA A 326 -0.26 -15.00 -26.67
CA ALA A 326 -1.65 -14.72 -27.08
C ALA A 326 -2.59 -14.41 -25.90
N LYS A 327 -2.24 -14.87 -24.67
CA LYS A 327 -3.01 -14.62 -23.44
C LYS A 327 -2.38 -13.56 -22.52
N MET A 328 -1.17 -13.09 -22.81
CA MET A 328 -0.64 -11.87 -22.20
C MET A 328 -1.07 -10.64 -22.99
N PRO A 329 -1.77 -9.65 -22.41
CA PRO A 329 -1.56 -8.29 -22.84
C PRO A 329 -0.06 -7.97 -22.77
N ASP A 330 0.41 -7.24 -23.77
CA ASP A 330 1.44 -6.21 -23.61
C ASP A 330 1.47 -5.69 -22.16
N VAL A 331 2.65 -5.52 -21.56
CA VAL A 331 2.86 -5.25 -20.11
C VAL A 331 2.83 -6.47 -19.14
N GLN A 332 2.47 -7.71 -19.50
CA GLN A 332 2.41 -8.84 -18.53
C GLN A 332 3.71 -9.61 -18.20
N SER A 333 4.86 -9.23 -18.78
CA SER A 333 6.18 -9.81 -18.44
C SER A 333 6.63 -9.59 -16.99
N PHE A 334 5.86 -8.84 -16.19
CA PHE A 334 6.04 -8.73 -14.74
C PHE A 334 5.67 -10.00 -13.96
N ALA A 335 4.99 -11.00 -14.54
CA ALA A 335 4.57 -12.21 -13.82
C ALA A 335 5.61 -13.37 -13.80
N SER A 336 6.71 -13.29 -14.55
CA SER A 336 7.71 -14.36 -14.67
C SER A 336 9.10 -14.02 -14.13
N ALA A 337 9.27 -12.86 -13.48
CA ALA A 337 10.43 -12.59 -12.63
C ALA A 337 10.12 -13.04 -11.18
N PRO A 338 10.82 -14.03 -10.61
CA PRO A 338 10.55 -14.47 -9.26
C PRO A 338 11.04 -13.43 -8.25
N ARG A 339 10.13 -12.67 -7.64
CA ARG A 339 10.32 -12.06 -6.30
C ARG A 339 9.11 -11.37 -5.63
N GLU A 340 7.98 -11.15 -6.31
CA GLU A 340 6.86 -10.34 -5.73
C GLU A 340 5.53 -11.09 -5.52
N ALA A 341 5.43 -12.39 -5.84
CA ALA A 341 4.22 -13.21 -5.61
C ALA A 341 3.95 -13.56 -4.12
N CYS A 342 4.60 -12.90 -3.17
CA CYS A 342 4.31 -12.97 -1.73
C CYS A 342 3.89 -11.62 -1.12
N GLY A 343 3.65 -10.60 -1.93
CA GLY A 343 2.80 -9.49 -1.53
C GLY A 343 1.36 -9.90 -1.77
N ALA A 344 0.81 -10.79 -0.92
CA ALA A 344 -0.65 -10.80 -0.77
C ALA A 344 -1.03 -9.33 -0.59
N THR A 345 -1.91 -8.81 -1.45
CA THR A 345 -2.59 -7.54 -1.21
C THR A 345 -2.92 -7.52 0.27
N LEU A 346 -2.10 -6.78 1.03
CA LEU A 346 -2.43 -6.37 2.37
C LEU A 346 -3.76 -5.70 2.14
N ASP A 347 -4.84 -6.29 2.67
CA ASP A 347 -6.09 -5.58 2.66
C ASP A 347 -5.78 -4.27 3.37
N GLN A 348 -5.73 -3.17 2.61
CA GLN A 348 -5.45 -1.83 3.13
C GLN A 348 -6.38 -1.57 4.32
N ARG A 349 -7.56 -2.20 4.37
CA ARG A 349 -8.44 -2.19 5.54
C ARG A 349 -7.81 -2.88 6.74
N ALA A 350 -7.27 -4.09 6.62
CA ALA A 350 -6.65 -4.82 7.73
C ALA A 350 -5.40 -4.12 8.27
N LEU A 351 -4.52 -3.61 7.39
CA LEU A 351 -3.35 -2.82 7.84
C LEU A 351 -3.79 -1.46 8.42
N SER A 352 -4.81 -0.79 7.84
CA SER A 352 -5.39 0.43 8.42
C SER A 352 -6.13 0.18 9.74
N HIS A 353 -6.67 -1.02 9.97
CA HIS A 353 -7.33 -1.39 11.23
C HIS A 353 -6.29 -1.71 12.32
N LEU A 354 -5.23 -2.44 11.99
CA LEU A 354 -4.12 -2.75 12.90
C LEU A 354 -3.28 -1.51 13.23
N LEU A 355 -2.83 -0.78 12.21
CA LEU A 355 -2.11 0.47 12.39
C LEU A 355 -3.03 1.58 12.90
N GLY A 356 -4.32 1.62 12.52
CA GLY A 356 -5.27 2.61 13.02
C GLY A 356 -5.66 2.41 14.50
N ALA A 357 -5.70 1.17 15.00
CA ALA A 357 -5.91 0.91 16.43
C ALA A 357 -4.69 1.32 17.26
N GLY A 358 -3.47 1.00 16.79
CA GLY A 358 -2.21 1.46 17.42
C GLY A 358 -2.00 2.97 17.29
N ALA A 359 -2.30 3.54 16.13
CA ALA A 359 -2.17 4.97 15.84
C ALA A 359 -3.20 5.81 16.61
N LYS A 360 -4.40 5.29 16.90
CA LYS A 360 -5.35 5.94 17.83
C LYS A 360 -4.80 6.03 19.26
N GLN A 361 -3.98 5.07 19.68
CA GLN A 361 -3.32 5.11 20.98
C GLN A 361 -2.08 6.04 20.96
N GLU A 362 -1.41 6.16 19.81
CA GLU A 362 -0.31 7.13 19.58
C GLU A 362 -0.80 8.56 19.27
N ALA A 363 -2.07 8.76 18.93
CA ALA A 363 -2.70 10.07 18.75
C ALA A 363 -3.01 10.78 20.08
N ASP A 364 -2.85 10.09 21.22
CA ASP A 364 -3.07 10.65 22.56
C ASP A 364 -2.29 11.96 22.77
N THR A 365 -3.04 13.05 22.78
CA THR A 365 -2.52 14.42 22.90
C THR A 365 -2.05 14.75 24.32
N SER A 366 -2.31 13.89 25.31
CA SER A 366 -1.88 14.10 26.70
C SER A 366 -0.36 13.98 26.91
N ARG A 367 0.36 13.39 25.94
CA ARG A 367 1.81 13.16 25.99
C ARG A 367 2.63 14.18 25.18
N LEU A 368 2.02 15.27 24.72
CA LEU A 368 2.71 16.31 23.94
C LEU A 368 3.47 17.26 24.87
N ASP A 369 4.70 17.62 24.48
CA ASP A 369 5.49 18.62 25.21
C ASP A 369 4.94 20.04 25.00
N VAL A 370 4.46 20.32 23.79
CA VAL A 370 3.79 21.58 23.43
C VAL A 370 2.54 21.25 22.63
N PHE A 371 1.41 21.84 23.01
CA PHE A 371 0.20 21.84 22.20
C PHE A 371 -0.58 23.14 22.35
N LEU A 372 -0.53 23.96 21.31
CA LEU A 372 -1.20 25.25 21.19
C LEU A 372 -2.61 25.03 20.64
N ARG A 373 -3.48 24.38 21.42
CA ARG A 373 -4.85 24.04 20.99
C ARG A 373 -5.70 25.31 20.74
N SER A 374 -6.40 25.36 19.61
CA SER A 374 -7.43 26.37 19.35
C SER A 374 -8.57 26.23 20.35
N ARG A 375 -8.94 27.31 21.03
CA ARG A 375 -9.89 27.27 22.15
C ARG A 375 -11.35 27.36 21.75
N THR A 376 -11.64 27.80 20.53
CA THR A 376 -12.99 28.26 20.14
C THR A 376 -13.57 27.55 18.92
N TYR A 377 -12.79 27.25 17.87
CA TYR A 377 -13.33 26.63 16.65
C TYR A 377 -12.23 25.98 15.78
N ILE A 378 -12.63 25.03 14.93
CA ILE A 378 -11.83 24.38 13.88
C ILE A 378 -12.41 24.79 12.55
N THR A 379 -11.55 25.13 11.59
CA THR A 379 -11.97 25.64 10.28
C THR A 379 -12.22 24.51 9.29
N ASP A 380 -13.08 24.78 8.30
CA ASP A 380 -13.40 23.86 7.21
C ASP A 380 -13.44 24.61 5.89
N GLN A 381 -12.56 24.25 4.97
CA GLN A 381 -12.48 24.87 3.65
C GLN A 381 -13.48 24.28 2.66
N GLY A 382 -14.14 23.17 3.00
CA GLY A 382 -15.02 22.44 2.09
C GLY A 382 -14.32 21.87 0.86
N SER A 383 -15.05 21.83 -0.25
CA SER A 383 -14.56 21.44 -1.59
C SER A 383 -13.90 22.62 -2.32
N SER A 384 -12.93 23.26 -1.67
CA SER A 384 -12.14 24.36 -2.25
C SER A 384 -10.65 24.19 -2.00
N GLY A 385 -9.80 24.76 -2.85
CA GLY A 385 -8.34 24.71 -2.69
C GLY A 385 -7.74 25.84 -1.84
N ARG A 386 -8.48 26.34 -0.84
CA ARG A 386 -8.13 27.55 -0.06
C ARG A 386 -7.23 27.28 1.16
N CYS A 387 -6.73 26.06 1.32
CA CYS A 387 -5.94 25.62 2.50
C CYS A 387 -4.82 26.57 2.91
N TRP A 388 -4.14 27.20 1.95
CA TRP A 388 -3.05 28.14 2.19
C TRP A 388 -3.48 29.38 3.00
N TYR A 389 -4.66 29.93 2.73
CA TYR A 389 -5.17 31.08 3.48
C TYR A 389 -5.76 30.64 4.82
N PHE A 390 -6.46 29.50 4.87
CA PHE A 390 -6.93 28.91 6.12
C PHE A 390 -5.77 28.61 7.08
N ALA A 391 -4.69 28.02 6.60
CA ALA A 391 -3.48 27.76 7.39
C ALA A 391 -2.83 29.06 7.89
N THR A 392 -2.77 30.09 7.03
CA THR A 392 -2.25 31.42 7.42
C THR A 392 -3.13 32.04 8.51
N ALA A 393 -4.44 32.08 8.32
CA ALA A 393 -5.39 32.53 9.33
C ALA A 393 -5.25 31.72 10.62
N ASN A 394 -5.06 30.39 10.54
CA ASN A 394 -4.85 29.53 11.71
C ASN A 394 -3.52 29.77 12.45
N VAL A 395 -2.52 30.34 11.78
CA VAL A 395 -1.28 30.82 12.42
C VAL A 395 -1.53 32.16 13.13
N LEU A 396 -2.28 33.06 12.51
CA LEU A 396 -2.54 34.42 13.02
C LEU A 396 -3.67 34.51 14.05
N LYS A 397 -4.57 33.52 14.09
CA LYS A 397 -5.91 33.66 14.69
C LYS A 397 -5.95 33.95 16.18
N GLY A 398 -4.99 33.48 16.97
CA GLY A 398 -5.20 33.42 18.42
C GLY A 398 -6.58 32.81 18.73
N ASP A 399 -7.47 33.58 19.39
CA ASP A 399 -8.86 33.19 19.68
C ASP A 399 -9.92 33.72 18.67
N LYS A 400 -9.53 34.44 17.61
CA LYS A 400 -10.43 35.15 16.66
C LYS A 400 -10.58 34.42 15.33
N GLN A 401 -11.71 34.52 14.62
CA GLN A 401 -11.89 33.97 13.27
C GLN A 401 -11.91 35.06 12.21
N PHE A 402 -11.24 34.80 11.09
CA PHE A 402 -11.12 35.74 9.97
C PHE A 402 -11.80 35.19 8.72
N SER A 403 -12.47 36.08 7.99
CA SER A 403 -13.17 35.73 6.75
C SER A 403 -12.22 35.21 5.69
N THR A 404 -12.40 33.95 5.31
CA THR A 404 -11.71 33.36 4.17
C THR A 404 -12.39 33.72 2.84
N ALA A 405 -13.69 34.00 2.85
CA ALA A 405 -14.42 34.47 1.67
C ALA A 405 -13.94 35.86 1.21
N TYR A 406 -13.67 36.77 2.16
CA TYR A 406 -13.13 38.10 1.88
C TYR A 406 -11.79 38.03 1.14
N ALA A 407 -10.87 37.22 1.64
CA ALA A 407 -9.57 37.05 0.98
C ALA A 407 -9.70 36.32 -0.36
N TYR A 408 -10.55 35.30 -0.44
CA TYR A 408 -10.79 34.56 -1.67
C TYR A 408 -11.37 35.43 -2.79
N PHE A 409 -12.23 36.39 -2.45
CA PHE A 409 -12.74 37.39 -3.41
C PHE A 409 -11.58 38.15 -4.09
N TYR A 410 -10.68 38.73 -3.30
CA TYR A 410 -9.59 39.52 -3.86
C TYR A 410 -8.51 38.68 -4.53
N ASP A 411 -8.25 37.47 -4.01
CA ASP A 411 -7.36 36.50 -4.64
C ASP A 411 -7.83 36.15 -6.06
N MET A 412 -9.12 35.80 -6.23
CA MET A 412 -9.67 35.47 -7.54
C MET A 412 -9.65 36.67 -8.49
N LEU A 413 -9.94 37.86 -7.99
CA LEU A 413 -9.89 39.09 -8.78
C LEU A 413 -8.45 39.41 -9.24
N GLU A 414 -7.46 39.27 -8.36
CA GLU A 414 -6.06 39.53 -8.68
C GLU A 414 -5.46 38.47 -9.61
N LYS A 415 -5.83 37.20 -9.44
CA LYS A 415 -5.42 36.12 -10.37
C LYS A 415 -6.04 36.31 -11.75
N ALA A 416 -7.31 36.69 -11.83
CA ALA A 416 -7.96 37.04 -13.09
C ALA A 416 -7.23 38.20 -13.78
N ASN A 417 -6.90 39.25 -13.02
CA ASN A 417 -6.12 40.38 -13.50
C ASN A 417 -4.73 39.98 -13.99
N LEU A 418 -4.00 39.17 -13.21
CA LEU A 418 -2.69 38.66 -13.58
C LEU A 418 -2.74 37.83 -14.86
N PHE A 419 -3.73 36.96 -15.03
CA PHE A 419 -3.92 36.20 -16.27
C PHE A 419 -4.06 37.13 -17.48
N LEU A 420 -4.88 38.18 -17.40
CA LEU A 420 -5.09 39.12 -18.51
C LEU A 420 -3.81 39.91 -18.83
N VAL A 421 -3.02 40.28 -17.80
CA VAL A 421 -1.69 40.90 -17.98
C VAL A 421 -0.72 39.94 -18.69
N ARG A 422 -0.69 38.67 -18.29
CA ARG A 422 0.17 37.67 -18.94
C ARG A 422 -0.23 37.41 -20.39
N VAL A 423 -1.53 37.36 -20.67
CA VAL A 423 -2.01 37.27 -22.05
C VAL A 423 -1.55 38.49 -22.84
N TRP A 424 -1.64 39.70 -22.27
CA TRP A 424 -1.16 40.90 -22.93
C TRP A 424 0.33 40.79 -23.28
N ASP A 425 1.18 40.44 -22.32
CA ASP A 425 2.63 40.38 -22.50
C ASP A 425 3.04 39.35 -23.56
N HIS A 426 2.33 38.21 -23.62
CA HIS A 426 2.67 37.08 -24.49
C HIS A 426 1.72 36.92 -25.69
N ARG A 427 0.91 37.94 -26.02
CA ARG A 427 -0.10 37.86 -27.09
C ARG A 427 0.47 37.60 -28.49
N LYS A 428 1.70 38.05 -28.74
CA LYS A 428 2.39 37.89 -30.03
C LYS A 428 3.04 36.51 -30.18
N GLU A 429 3.18 35.77 -29.10
CA GLU A 429 3.71 34.40 -29.15
C GLU A 429 2.63 33.42 -29.64
N ALA A 430 3.05 32.29 -30.18
CA ALA A 430 2.13 31.25 -30.64
C ALA A 430 1.24 30.77 -29.47
N LEU A 431 -0.02 30.45 -29.74
CA LEU A 431 -0.96 30.00 -28.69
C LEU A 431 -0.56 28.64 -28.11
N ASP A 432 0.09 27.80 -28.91
CA ASP A 432 0.67 26.50 -28.55
C ASP A 432 2.10 26.60 -27.99
N SER A 433 2.63 27.81 -27.80
CA SER A 433 3.88 28.00 -27.05
C SER A 433 3.70 27.51 -25.61
N ARG A 434 4.80 27.03 -25.02
CA ARG A 434 4.80 26.49 -23.65
C ARG A 434 4.18 27.45 -22.63
N TYR A 435 4.45 28.75 -22.76
CA TYR A 435 3.91 29.77 -21.87
C TYR A 435 2.40 29.91 -22.05
N ASN A 436 1.93 30.14 -23.28
CA ASN A 436 0.51 30.33 -23.56
C ASN A 436 -0.31 29.07 -23.21
N VAL A 437 0.20 27.87 -23.51
CA VAL A 437 -0.46 26.60 -23.11
C VAL A 437 -0.65 26.52 -21.59
N ASN A 438 0.31 26.98 -20.80
CA ASN A 438 0.19 26.91 -19.35
C ASN A 438 -0.79 27.94 -18.79
N ILE A 439 -0.66 29.22 -19.15
CA ILE A 439 -1.53 30.27 -18.61
C ILE A 439 -3.00 30.07 -19.05
N PHE A 440 -3.25 29.63 -20.29
CA PHE A 440 -4.60 29.29 -20.74
C PHE A 440 -5.08 27.95 -20.14
N GLY A 441 -4.16 27.05 -19.80
CA GLY A 441 -4.45 25.81 -19.09
C GLY A 441 -5.06 26.07 -17.72
N ARG A 442 -4.57 27.06 -16.98
CA ARG A 442 -5.05 27.45 -15.64
C ARG A 442 -5.14 28.97 -15.46
N PRO A 443 -6.16 29.65 -16.03
CA PRO A 443 -6.33 31.11 -15.90
C PRO A 443 -6.50 31.57 -14.45
N THR A 444 -7.23 30.79 -13.66
CA THR A 444 -7.42 30.97 -12.22
C THR A 444 -7.44 29.60 -11.53
N TRP A 445 -7.06 29.55 -10.25
CA TRP A 445 -7.12 28.38 -9.37
C TRP A 445 -7.10 28.85 -7.91
N ASP A 446 -7.65 28.05 -6.99
CA ASP A 446 -7.80 28.48 -5.58
C ASP A 446 -6.49 28.58 -4.81
N GLY A 447 -5.55 27.69 -5.12
CA GLY A 447 -4.30 27.53 -4.37
C GLY A 447 -3.40 28.77 -4.38
N GLY A 448 -2.60 28.91 -3.33
CA GLY A 448 -1.66 30.00 -3.12
C GLY A 448 -0.63 29.62 -2.08
N ASN A 449 0.12 30.58 -1.57
CA ASN A 449 1.15 30.39 -0.56
C ASN A 449 1.08 31.49 0.53
N PHE A 450 1.85 31.34 1.60
CA PHE A 450 1.85 32.28 2.71
C PHE A 450 2.13 33.74 2.30
N MET A 451 3.03 33.97 1.33
CA MET A 451 3.35 35.33 0.86
C MET A 451 2.21 35.94 0.05
N ASP A 452 1.39 35.11 -0.61
CA ASP A 452 0.16 35.60 -1.25
C ASP A 452 -0.83 36.11 -0.19
N ALA A 453 -0.89 35.44 0.97
CA ALA A 453 -1.79 35.83 2.06
C ALA A 453 -1.31 37.13 2.70
N VAL A 454 0.01 37.27 2.90
CA VAL A 454 0.63 38.52 3.33
C VAL A 454 0.26 39.66 2.37
N TYR A 455 0.43 39.47 1.06
CA TYR A 455 0.09 40.48 0.06
C TYR A 455 -1.38 40.90 0.13
N LEU A 456 -2.30 39.93 0.24
CA LEU A 456 -3.73 40.22 0.34
C LEU A 456 -4.09 40.98 1.61
N ILE A 457 -3.53 40.57 2.76
CA ILE A 457 -3.76 41.23 4.04
C ILE A 457 -3.19 42.66 4.02
N ASP A 458 -1.97 42.86 3.52
CA ASP A 458 -1.35 44.19 3.46
C ASP A 458 -2.07 45.12 2.49
N LYS A 459 -2.60 44.60 1.37
CA LYS A 459 -3.27 45.42 0.37
C LYS A 459 -4.74 45.70 0.68
N TYR A 460 -5.49 44.65 1.04
CA TYR A 460 -6.94 44.72 1.20
C TYR A 460 -7.38 44.76 2.66
N GLY A 461 -6.50 44.39 3.60
CA GLY A 461 -6.85 44.27 5.01
C GLY A 461 -7.40 42.89 5.34
N ILE A 462 -8.03 42.78 6.51
CA ILE A 462 -8.64 41.55 6.99
C ILE A 462 -9.94 41.89 7.71
N VAL A 463 -10.91 40.98 7.67
CA VAL A 463 -12.20 41.15 8.36
C VAL A 463 -12.52 39.90 9.20
N PRO A 464 -13.27 40.05 10.29
CA PRO A 464 -13.85 38.93 11.03
C PRO A 464 -14.75 38.05 10.14
N GLU A 465 -14.85 36.76 10.48
CA GLU A 465 -15.69 35.80 9.74
C GLU A 465 -17.16 36.21 9.68
N ASP A 466 -17.72 36.74 10.77
CA ASP A 466 -19.14 37.15 10.85
C ASP A 466 -19.47 38.38 10.00
N VAL A 467 -18.46 39.18 9.61
CA VAL A 467 -18.63 40.35 8.76
C VAL A 467 -18.81 39.95 7.29
N MET A 468 -18.11 38.90 6.83
CA MET A 468 -18.26 38.35 5.48
C MET A 468 -18.12 36.82 5.57
N PRO A 469 -19.21 36.11 5.92
CA PRO A 469 -19.15 34.67 6.15
C PRO A 469 -18.93 33.92 4.84
N ASP A 470 -18.47 32.68 4.96
CA ASP A 470 -18.35 31.78 3.81
C ASP A 470 -19.70 31.54 3.11
N THR A 471 -19.65 31.39 1.78
CA THR A 471 -20.83 31.11 0.95
C THR A 471 -20.78 29.67 0.42
N PRO A 472 -21.90 29.11 -0.07
CA PRO A 472 -21.89 27.80 -0.72
C PRO A 472 -20.89 27.72 -1.89
N ASP A 473 -20.76 28.77 -2.70
CA ASP A 473 -19.79 28.83 -3.81
C ASP A 473 -18.33 28.99 -3.35
N ALA A 474 -18.12 29.56 -2.16
CA ALA A 474 -16.79 29.60 -1.56
C ALA A 474 -16.40 28.23 -0.98
N TYR A 475 -17.37 27.54 -0.36
CA TYR A 475 -17.22 26.21 0.22
C TYR A 475 -17.08 25.13 -0.87
N ASP A 476 -17.80 25.23 -1.98
CA ASP A 476 -17.65 24.39 -3.18
C ASP A 476 -17.41 25.25 -4.43
N SER A 477 -16.14 25.45 -4.72
CA SER A 477 -15.64 26.44 -5.70
C SER A 477 -15.74 26.01 -7.17
N GLU A 478 -16.12 24.77 -7.47
CA GLU A 478 -15.96 24.23 -8.83
C GLU A 478 -16.74 25.03 -9.88
N THR A 479 -18.01 25.34 -9.60
CA THR A 479 -18.87 26.09 -10.52
C THR A 479 -18.35 27.51 -10.78
N LEU A 480 -17.95 28.22 -9.72
CA LEU A 480 -17.36 29.55 -9.83
C LEU A 480 -16.07 29.50 -10.66
N ARG A 481 -15.16 28.57 -10.35
CA ARG A 481 -13.90 28.39 -11.08
C ARG A 481 -14.12 28.04 -12.55
N GLN A 482 -15.05 27.15 -12.86
CA GLN A 482 -15.36 26.76 -14.24
C GLN A 482 -15.87 27.96 -15.06
N THR A 483 -16.70 28.80 -14.44
CA THR A 483 -17.26 30.01 -15.04
C THR A 483 -16.16 31.04 -15.29
N LEU A 484 -15.35 31.36 -14.27
CA LEU A 484 -14.18 32.25 -14.38
C LEU A 484 -13.22 31.78 -15.46
N ARG A 485 -12.87 30.48 -15.48
CA ARG A 485 -11.97 29.89 -16.47
C ARG A 485 -12.46 30.08 -17.90
N THR A 486 -13.75 29.85 -18.14
CA THR A 486 -14.35 29.98 -19.48
C THR A 486 -14.38 31.43 -19.93
N MET A 487 -14.85 32.32 -19.05
CA MET A 487 -14.89 33.77 -19.29
C MET A 487 -13.50 34.33 -19.57
N LEU A 488 -12.51 34.03 -18.73
CA LEU A 488 -11.15 34.53 -18.89
C LEU A 488 -10.48 34.00 -20.15
N ARG A 489 -10.68 32.73 -20.51
CA ARG A 489 -10.19 32.20 -21.80
C ARG A 489 -10.79 32.94 -22.99
N SER A 490 -12.09 33.25 -22.93
CA SER A 490 -12.75 34.03 -23.98
C SER A 490 -12.13 35.41 -24.13
N TYR A 491 -12.03 36.18 -23.04
CA TYR A 491 -11.38 37.50 -23.05
C TYR A 491 -9.92 37.41 -23.46
N GLY A 492 -9.20 36.39 -23.00
CA GLY A 492 -7.80 36.17 -23.35
C GLY A 492 -7.60 35.94 -24.86
N LEU A 493 -8.50 35.22 -25.53
CA LEU A 493 -8.45 35.05 -26.99
C LEU A 493 -8.75 36.38 -27.71
N GLN A 494 -9.79 37.10 -27.28
CA GLN A 494 -10.15 38.40 -27.85
C GLN A 494 -9.02 39.44 -27.69
N MET A 495 -8.38 39.48 -26.51
CA MET A 495 -7.27 40.38 -26.23
C MET A 495 -6.06 40.16 -27.14
N ARG A 496 -5.87 38.95 -27.65
CA ARG A 496 -4.75 38.65 -28.56
C ARG A 496 -4.94 39.24 -29.95
N GLU A 497 -6.18 39.42 -30.38
CA GLU A 497 -6.55 39.97 -31.69
C GLU A 497 -6.91 41.47 -31.63
N SER A 498 -7.16 41.99 -30.42
CA SER A 498 -7.61 43.37 -30.21
C SER A 498 -6.52 44.41 -30.45
N THR A 499 -6.94 45.54 -31.04
CA THR A 499 -6.13 46.78 -31.13
C THR A 499 -6.18 47.62 -29.85
N ASP A 500 -7.16 47.37 -28.97
CA ASP A 500 -7.29 47.98 -27.63
C ASP A 500 -7.58 46.91 -26.56
N PRO A 501 -6.58 46.13 -26.14
CA PRO A 501 -6.80 45.08 -25.15
C PRO A 501 -6.91 45.60 -23.70
N GLU A 502 -6.62 46.89 -23.44
CA GLU A 502 -6.77 47.48 -22.10
C GLU A 502 -8.24 47.75 -21.77
N ALA A 503 -9.02 48.19 -22.77
CA ALA A 503 -10.47 48.27 -22.66
C ALA A 503 -11.10 46.90 -22.36
N LEU A 504 -10.69 45.85 -23.09
CA LEU A 504 -11.15 44.47 -22.84
C LEU A 504 -10.78 43.96 -21.45
N ARG A 505 -9.57 44.26 -20.97
CA ARG A 505 -9.18 43.92 -19.59
C ARG A 505 -10.07 44.60 -18.56
N THR A 506 -10.38 45.88 -18.76
CA THR A 506 -11.26 46.63 -17.85
C THR A 506 -12.68 46.06 -17.83
N GLU A 507 -13.21 45.71 -19.00
CA GLU A 507 -14.52 45.05 -19.14
C GLU A 507 -14.53 43.68 -18.45
N ALA A 508 -13.54 42.84 -18.74
CA ALA A 508 -13.39 41.51 -18.15
C ALA A 508 -13.32 41.58 -16.62
N LEU A 509 -12.54 42.52 -16.05
CA LEU A 509 -12.43 42.67 -14.61
C LEU A 509 -13.72 43.18 -13.96
N ALA A 510 -14.47 44.06 -14.63
CA ALA A 510 -15.78 44.48 -14.15
C ALA A 510 -16.79 43.30 -14.13
N GLU A 511 -16.72 42.40 -15.12
CA GLU A 511 -17.56 41.19 -15.16
C GLU A 511 -17.13 40.17 -14.10
N VAL A 512 -15.82 39.92 -13.95
CA VAL A 512 -15.25 39.10 -12.87
C VAL A 512 -15.71 39.61 -11.51
N TYR A 513 -15.60 40.93 -11.26
CA TYR A 513 -16.02 41.52 -9.99
C TYR A 513 -17.49 41.27 -9.69
N LYS A 514 -18.38 41.46 -10.66
CA LYS A 514 -19.83 41.19 -10.50
C LYS A 514 -20.11 39.71 -10.25
N LEU A 515 -19.40 38.82 -10.93
CA LEU A 515 -19.54 37.37 -10.72
C LEU A 515 -19.10 37.00 -9.30
N LEU A 516 -17.94 37.50 -8.85
CA LEU A 516 -17.44 37.28 -7.49
C LEU A 516 -18.39 37.86 -6.44
N GLN A 517 -18.98 39.03 -6.68
CA GLN A 517 -19.98 39.60 -5.75
C GLN A 517 -21.22 38.73 -5.63
N THR A 518 -21.64 38.11 -6.74
CA THR A 518 -22.80 37.23 -6.78
C THR A 518 -22.53 35.92 -6.03
N ALA A 519 -21.33 35.36 -6.20
CA ALA A 519 -20.97 34.06 -5.62
C ALA A 519 -20.50 34.16 -4.15
N LEU A 520 -19.73 35.19 -3.82
CA LEU A 520 -19.00 35.30 -2.54
C LEU A 520 -19.56 36.40 -1.62
N GLY A 521 -20.46 37.24 -2.13
CA GLY A 521 -20.94 38.43 -1.43
C GLY A 521 -20.11 39.68 -1.71
N THR A 522 -20.54 40.81 -1.18
CA THR A 522 -19.87 42.10 -1.39
C THR A 522 -18.87 42.38 -0.29
N PRO A 523 -17.58 42.58 -0.60
CA PRO A 523 -16.59 42.99 0.40
C PRO A 523 -17.01 44.29 1.10
N PRO A 524 -16.94 44.37 2.44
CA PRO A 524 -17.33 45.55 3.19
C PRO A 524 -16.29 46.68 3.05
N ASP A 525 -16.76 47.91 2.83
CA ASP A 525 -15.90 49.10 2.95
C ASP A 525 -15.55 49.40 4.42
N SER A 526 -16.46 49.07 5.34
CA SER A 526 -16.27 49.17 6.79
C SER A 526 -17.29 48.33 7.56
N PHE A 527 -16.99 47.99 8.80
CA PHE A 527 -17.83 47.19 9.70
C PHE A 527 -17.66 47.63 11.16
N GLU A 528 -18.54 47.18 12.04
CA GLU A 528 -18.42 47.39 13.49
C GLU A 528 -17.86 46.15 14.18
N TRP A 529 -16.89 46.34 15.08
CA TRP A 529 -16.31 45.29 15.92
C TRP A 529 -16.15 45.82 17.34
N GLU A 530 -16.70 45.10 18.33
CA GLU A 530 -16.65 45.48 19.76
C GLU A 530 -17.04 46.95 20.03
N GLY A 531 -18.03 47.46 19.29
CA GLY A 531 -18.55 48.82 19.45
C GLY A 531 -17.72 49.93 18.79
N LYS A 532 -16.72 49.59 17.98
CA LYS A 532 -15.95 50.55 17.16
C LYS A 532 -16.04 50.19 15.67
N ARG A 533 -16.14 51.23 14.83
CA ARG A 533 -16.12 51.07 13.37
C ARG A 533 -14.68 50.96 12.85
N TYR A 534 -14.45 50.03 11.95
CA TYR A 534 -13.19 49.80 11.26
C TYR A 534 -13.41 49.64 9.76
N THR A 535 -12.48 50.13 8.95
CA THR A 535 -12.22 49.58 7.61
C THR A 535 -11.39 48.29 7.73
N PRO A 536 -11.39 47.40 6.72
CA PRO A 536 -10.53 46.20 6.75
C PRO A 536 -9.03 46.49 6.98
N ALA A 537 -8.52 47.59 6.45
CA ALA A 537 -7.14 48.03 6.65
C ALA A 537 -6.87 48.52 8.08
N GLU A 538 -7.78 49.34 8.64
CA GLU A 538 -7.67 49.78 10.04
C GLU A 538 -7.79 48.60 11.00
N PHE A 539 -8.61 47.60 10.68
CA PHE A 539 -8.74 46.39 11.51
C PHE A 539 -7.47 45.54 11.49
N ARG A 540 -6.85 45.36 10.32
CA ARG A 540 -5.52 44.74 10.22
C ARG A 540 -4.51 45.46 11.11
N ASP A 541 -4.44 46.79 11.03
CA ASP A 541 -3.46 47.57 11.80
C ASP A 541 -3.75 47.51 13.30
N PHE A 542 -5.03 47.51 13.69
CA PHE A 542 -5.47 47.27 15.07
C PHE A 542 -5.00 45.91 15.61
N LEU A 543 -4.96 44.87 14.77
CA LEU A 543 -4.44 43.56 15.11
C LEU A 543 -2.90 43.48 15.11
N GLY A 544 -2.20 44.55 14.73
CA GLY A 544 -0.75 44.55 14.57
C GLY A 544 -0.27 43.74 13.36
N LEU A 545 -1.13 43.54 12.37
CA LEU A 545 -0.85 42.74 11.17
C LEU A 545 -0.39 43.59 9.98
N GLY A 546 -0.22 44.91 10.12
CA GLY A 546 0.32 45.74 9.04
C GLY A 546 1.80 45.46 8.82
N GLY A 547 2.19 45.00 7.62
CA GLY A 547 3.59 44.69 7.29
C GLY A 547 4.14 43.48 8.06
N PHE A 548 3.28 42.62 8.62
CA PHE A 548 3.72 41.50 9.44
C PHE A 548 4.62 40.52 8.68
N GLY A 549 4.44 40.43 7.36
CA GLY A 549 5.23 39.58 6.49
C GLY A 549 6.73 39.87 6.52
N ASP A 550 7.15 41.09 6.86
CA ASP A 550 8.57 41.45 7.00
C ASP A 550 9.25 40.65 8.11
N ASN A 551 8.50 40.25 9.13
CA ASN A 551 8.99 39.43 10.23
C ASN A 551 9.09 37.95 9.86
N TYR A 552 8.53 37.52 8.73
CA TYR A 552 8.52 36.13 8.30
C TYR A 552 9.52 35.88 7.17
N VAL A 553 9.91 34.62 7.05
CA VAL A 553 10.68 34.10 5.94
C VAL A 553 10.08 32.77 5.49
N MET A 554 9.95 32.60 4.18
CA MET A 554 9.60 31.30 3.59
C MET A 554 10.86 30.44 3.53
N LEU A 555 10.81 29.30 4.19
CA LEU A 555 11.84 28.25 4.13
C LEU A 555 11.35 27.13 3.23
N MET A 556 12.28 26.49 2.54
CA MET A 556 12.01 25.29 1.76
C MET A 556 13.10 24.25 2.00
N ASN A 557 12.73 22.98 1.96
CA ASN A 557 13.67 21.88 1.81
C ASN A 557 13.53 21.29 0.42
N ASP A 558 14.38 21.78 -0.48
CA ASP A 558 14.52 21.29 -1.83
C ASP A 558 15.89 20.59 -1.98
N PRO A 559 15.93 19.25 -1.89
CA PRO A 559 17.17 18.49 -2.02
C PRO A 559 17.74 18.47 -3.44
N THR A 560 17.06 19.07 -4.42
CA THR A 560 17.59 19.17 -5.79
C THR A 560 18.63 20.28 -5.95
N ARG A 561 18.68 21.23 -4.99
CA ARG A 561 19.44 22.48 -5.06
C ARG A 561 20.37 22.64 -3.84
N PRO A 562 21.44 23.45 -3.96
CA PRO A 562 22.27 23.81 -2.81
C PRO A 562 21.47 24.44 -1.66
N TYR A 563 21.82 24.09 -0.43
CA TYR A 563 21.27 24.67 0.79
C TYR A 563 21.98 25.98 1.16
N ASN A 564 21.39 26.71 2.11
CA ASN A 564 21.84 28.02 2.60
C ASN A 564 21.91 29.07 1.47
N ARG A 565 20.93 29.04 0.57
CA ARG A 565 20.79 29.98 -0.54
C ARG A 565 19.35 30.45 -0.69
N MET A 566 19.21 31.73 -0.99
CA MET A 566 17.93 32.34 -1.33
C MET A 566 17.61 32.07 -2.80
N TYR A 567 16.38 31.66 -3.08
CA TYR A 567 15.87 31.42 -4.43
C TYR A 567 14.66 32.30 -4.71
N ARG A 568 14.50 32.71 -5.97
CA ARG A 568 13.31 33.40 -6.49
C ARG A 568 12.69 32.54 -7.56
N VAL A 569 11.38 32.38 -7.48
CA VAL A 569 10.63 31.64 -8.49
C VAL A 569 10.11 32.62 -9.53
N GLU A 570 10.68 32.57 -10.72
CA GLU A 570 10.21 33.36 -11.87
C GLU A 570 8.73 33.08 -12.12
N GLU A 571 7.91 34.05 -12.52
CA GLU A 571 6.48 33.84 -12.87
C GLU A 571 5.60 33.25 -11.75
N SER A 572 6.00 33.38 -10.50
CA SER A 572 5.30 32.77 -9.36
C SER A 572 4.25 33.66 -8.69
N ARG A 573 3.99 34.83 -9.26
CA ARG A 573 3.08 35.83 -8.69
C ARG A 573 1.65 35.30 -8.63
N SER A 574 0.92 35.72 -7.60
CA SER A 574 -0.53 35.55 -7.45
C SER A 574 -1.33 36.79 -7.88
N ALA A 575 -0.67 37.95 -7.95
CA ALA A 575 -1.24 39.21 -8.44
C ALA A 575 -0.25 39.94 -9.35
N ALA A 576 -0.75 40.79 -10.26
CA ALA A 576 0.12 41.54 -11.19
C ALA A 576 1.16 42.42 -10.47
N ALA A 577 0.76 43.02 -9.34
CA ALA A 577 1.61 43.87 -8.51
C ALA A 577 2.30 43.12 -7.34
N ALA A 578 2.00 41.83 -7.13
CA ALA A 578 2.67 41.05 -6.09
C ALA A 578 4.12 40.75 -6.51
N PRO A 579 5.06 40.73 -5.55
CA PRO A 579 6.40 40.24 -5.83
C PRO A 579 6.34 38.74 -6.17
N GLU A 580 7.32 38.30 -6.95
CA GLU A 580 7.61 36.86 -7.02
C GLU A 580 8.06 36.39 -5.65
N TRP A 581 7.54 35.25 -5.20
CA TRP A 581 7.93 34.77 -3.89
C TRP A 581 9.36 34.21 -3.93
N THR A 582 10.03 34.38 -2.80
CA THR A 582 11.39 33.90 -2.57
C THR A 582 11.38 32.92 -1.41
N PHE A 583 12.37 32.04 -1.36
CA PHE A 583 12.55 31.13 -0.24
C PHE A 583 14.03 30.88 0.06
N LEU A 584 14.35 30.69 1.33
CA LEU A 584 15.66 30.19 1.75
C LEU A 584 15.62 28.66 1.74
N ASN A 585 16.46 28.05 0.89
CA ASN A 585 16.58 26.59 0.85
C ASN A 585 17.49 26.11 1.97
N LEU A 586 17.02 25.19 2.81
CA LEU A 586 17.76 24.67 3.95
C LEU A 586 17.67 23.14 4.03
N HIS A 587 18.60 22.53 4.77
CA HIS A 587 18.54 21.11 5.04
C HIS A 587 17.33 20.79 5.93
N ILE A 588 16.78 19.58 5.84
CA ILE A 588 15.56 19.23 6.59
C ILE A 588 15.77 19.32 8.11
N ASP A 589 16.98 19.02 8.58
CA ASP A 589 17.35 19.17 9.99
C ASP A 589 17.26 20.63 10.47
N ASP A 590 17.59 21.59 9.61
CA ASP A 590 17.48 23.02 9.95
C ASP A 590 16.02 23.44 10.06
N LEU A 591 15.17 23.01 9.12
CA LEU A 591 13.73 23.27 9.17
C LEU A 591 13.13 22.69 10.45
N GLU A 592 13.51 21.46 10.79
CA GLU A 592 13.03 20.77 11.99
C GLU A 592 13.43 21.53 13.25
N ALA A 593 14.71 21.89 13.37
CA ALA A 593 15.23 22.63 14.51
C ALA A 593 14.57 24.00 14.68
N ILE A 594 14.33 24.71 13.57
CA ILE A 594 13.61 25.99 13.56
C ILE A 594 12.16 25.80 13.99
N GLY A 595 11.46 24.78 13.50
CA GLY A 595 10.09 24.44 13.90
C GLY A 595 9.99 24.11 15.40
N VAL A 596 10.94 23.33 15.93
CA VAL A 596 11.04 23.02 17.36
C VAL A 596 11.24 24.29 18.18
N LYS A 597 12.13 25.20 17.74
CA LYS A 597 12.36 26.49 18.41
C LYS A 597 11.10 27.35 18.41
N SER A 598 10.37 27.41 17.30
CA SER A 598 9.11 28.15 17.18
C SER A 598 8.05 27.63 18.15
N LEU A 599 7.83 26.32 18.21
CA LEU A 599 6.82 25.75 19.11
C LEU A 599 7.21 25.89 20.58
N LYS A 600 8.50 25.77 20.93
CA LYS A 600 8.97 26.02 22.30
C LYS A 600 8.77 27.48 22.74
N ASP A 601 8.79 28.43 21.81
CA ASP A 601 8.45 29.85 22.06
C ASP A 601 6.94 30.11 22.11
N GLY A 602 6.11 29.07 21.89
CA GLY A 602 4.65 29.19 21.86
C GLY A 602 4.08 29.77 20.56
N THR A 603 4.87 29.77 19.47
CA THR A 603 4.46 30.29 18.17
C THR A 603 4.14 29.18 17.18
N ARG A 604 2.92 29.19 16.66
CA ARG A 604 2.47 28.35 15.52
C ARG A 604 3.18 28.77 14.23
N PHE A 605 3.32 27.85 13.29
CA PHE A 605 3.90 28.18 11.99
C PHE A 605 3.15 27.51 10.83
N TYR A 606 3.19 28.17 9.67
CA TYR A 606 2.61 27.67 8.44
C TYR A 606 3.53 26.63 7.85
N PHE A 607 2.99 25.54 7.33
CA PHE A 607 3.76 24.60 6.52
C PHE A 607 2.91 23.97 5.43
N THR A 608 3.60 23.39 4.45
CA THR A 608 2.97 22.63 3.38
C THR A 608 3.63 21.28 3.20
N ALA A 609 2.82 20.28 2.89
CA ALA A 609 3.25 18.91 2.66
C ALA A 609 2.47 18.24 1.53
N ASP A 610 2.94 17.07 1.08
CA ASP A 610 2.14 16.17 0.25
C ASP A 610 1.30 15.26 1.14
N THR A 611 0.11 15.74 1.53
CA THR A 611 -0.78 14.97 2.41
C THR A 611 -1.42 13.76 1.73
N SER A 612 -1.16 13.52 0.44
CA SER A 612 -1.67 12.30 -0.23
C SER A 612 -0.81 11.07 0.02
N LYS A 613 0.43 11.27 0.49
CA LYS A 613 1.43 10.20 0.69
C LYS A 613 1.33 9.61 2.08
N ASP A 614 1.33 8.28 2.15
CA ASP A 614 1.50 7.49 3.39
C ASP A 614 0.63 8.01 4.55
N ALA A 615 -0.68 8.11 4.31
CA ALA A 615 -1.63 8.80 5.18
C ALA A 615 -2.95 8.03 5.35
N LEU A 616 -3.42 7.92 6.59
CA LEU A 616 -4.81 7.61 6.93
C LEU A 616 -5.59 8.92 7.04
N MET A 617 -6.01 9.43 5.89
CA MET A 617 -6.58 10.79 5.74
C MET A 617 -7.87 11.05 6.55
N ARG A 618 -8.62 10.01 6.92
CA ARG A 618 -9.82 10.18 7.76
C ARG A 618 -9.43 10.29 9.23
N GLU A 619 -8.54 9.40 9.66
CA GLU A 619 -8.00 9.28 11.01
C GLU A 619 -6.97 10.38 11.31
N GLY A 620 -6.52 11.14 10.30
CA GLY A 620 -5.58 12.25 10.46
C GLY A 620 -4.19 11.78 10.87
N VAL A 621 -3.76 10.61 10.42
CA VAL A 621 -2.45 10.01 10.76
C VAL A 621 -1.59 9.95 9.51
N TYR A 622 -0.38 10.51 9.60
CA TYR A 622 0.60 10.56 8.53
C TYR A 622 1.89 9.88 8.97
N ASP A 623 2.24 8.77 8.33
CA ASP A 623 3.29 7.88 8.80
C ASP A 623 3.89 7.03 7.68
N LEU A 624 5.22 7.05 7.54
CA LEU A 624 5.93 6.25 6.53
C LEU A 624 5.73 4.74 6.69
N ARG A 625 5.34 4.26 7.89
CA ARG A 625 4.98 2.85 8.13
C ARG A 625 3.74 2.41 7.32
N LEU A 626 2.98 3.35 6.77
CA LEU A 626 1.86 3.08 5.87
C LEU A 626 2.32 2.76 4.43
N ALA A 627 3.57 3.06 4.07
CA ALA A 627 4.13 2.73 2.77
C ALA A 627 4.51 1.23 2.73
N GLU A 628 4.01 0.48 1.73
CA GLU A 628 4.41 -0.91 1.52
C GLU A 628 5.88 -1.03 1.06
N LYS A 629 6.40 0.00 0.37
CA LYS A 629 7.74 0.05 -0.19
C LYS A 629 8.15 1.48 -0.49
N GLU A 630 9.38 1.84 -0.14
CA GLU A 630 9.99 3.10 -0.57
C GLU A 630 10.65 2.92 -1.94
N TYR A 631 10.20 3.69 -2.94
CA TYR A 631 10.71 3.61 -4.32
C TYR A 631 11.80 4.64 -4.62
N MET A 632 11.74 5.80 -3.98
CA MET A 632 12.62 6.95 -4.22
C MET A 632 12.90 7.68 -2.91
N ASP A 633 14.07 8.30 -2.84
CA ASP A 633 14.34 9.33 -1.83
C ASP A 633 13.63 10.64 -2.20
N LYS A 634 13.57 11.58 -1.26
CA LYS A 634 12.93 12.90 -1.46
C LYS A 634 13.47 13.61 -2.71
N ARG A 635 14.77 13.49 -3.01
CA ARG A 635 15.37 14.10 -4.21
C ARG A 635 14.84 13.48 -5.50
N GLY A 636 14.74 12.16 -5.56
CA GLY A 636 14.15 11.43 -6.68
C GLY A 636 12.68 11.79 -6.90
N GLU A 637 11.92 11.90 -5.82
CA GLU A 637 10.51 12.32 -5.85
C GLU A 637 10.34 13.75 -6.42
N PHE A 638 11.20 14.70 -6.03
CA PHE A 638 11.21 16.06 -6.61
C PHE A 638 11.55 16.05 -8.11
N LEU A 639 12.61 15.34 -8.50
CA LEU A 639 13.08 15.32 -9.90
C LEU A 639 12.09 14.61 -10.83
N SER A 640 11.32 13.65 -10.31
CA SER A 640 10.31 12.91 -11.06
C SER A 640 8.91 13.53 -11.03
N ARG A 641 8.70 14.55 -10.18
CA ARG A 641 7.39 15.18 -9.91
C ARG A 641 6.37 14.25 -9.26
N ASP A 642 6.83 13.22 -8.55
CA ASP A 642 5.96 12.30 -7.83
C ASP A 642 5.42 12.89 -6.51
N VAL A 643 6.06 13.95 -6.03
CA VAL A 643 5.58 14.74 -4.90
C VAL A 643 5.25 16.16 -5.32
N SER A 644 4.25 16.72 -4.65
CA SER A 644 3.92 18.12 -4.79
C SER A 644 3.65 18.74 -3.43
N SER A 645 3.88 20.04 -3.31
CA SER A 645 3.45 20.77 -2.13
C SER A 645 1.95 21.06 -2.17
N ALA A 646 1.17 19.98 -1.97
CA ALA A 646 -0.25 19.88 -2.28
C ALA A 646 -1.16 20.59 -1.28
N HIS A 647 -0.85 20.54 0.01
CA HIS A 647 -1.74 21.03 1.07
C HIS A 647 -0.99 21.83 2.14
N ALA A 648 -1.65 22.85 2.68
CA ALA A 648 -1.11 23.73 3.71
C ALA A 648 -1.86 23.57 5.03
N MET A 649 -1.14 23.59 6.15
CA MET A 649 -1.69 23.45 7.50
C MET A 649 -0.94 24.36 8.49
N ALA A 650 -1.50 24.53 9.69
CA ALA A 650 -0.85 25.27 10.77
C ALA A 650 -0.26 24.30 11.80
N MET A 651 1.06 24.31 11.97
CA MET A 651 1.71 23.50 13.00
C MET A 651 1.43 24.10 14.38
N CYS A 652 0.96 23.26 15.31
CA CYS A 652 0.50 23.73 16.62
C CYS A 652 0.93 22.86 17.80
N GLY A 653 1.55 21.70 17.59
CA GLY A 653 2.09 20.91 18.68
C GLY A 653 3.18 19.94 18.25
N ALA A 654 3.91 19.40 19.22
CA ALA A 654 4.92 18.38 19.01
C ALA A 654 5.25 17.64 20.33
N GLU A 655 5.76 16.42 20.17
CA GLU A 655 6.53 15.71 21.20
C GLU A 655 7.98 15.66 20.74
N PHE A 656 8.89 16.15 21.57
CA PHE A 656 10.30 16.32 21.23
C PHE A 656 11.09 15.04 21.53
N GLU A 657 11.95 14.62 20.61
CA GLU A 657 12.86 13.50 20.83
C GLU A 657 14.19 13.97 21.47
N GLY A 658 14.57 15.23 21.23
CA GLY A 658 15.80 15.82 21.72
C GLY A 658 15.99 17.27 21.25
N PRO A 659 17.22 17.82 21.37
CA PRO A 659 17.51 19.16 20.87
C PRO A 659 17.29 19.26 19.35
N GLY A 660 16.30 20.06 18.93
CA GLY A 660 16.04 20.35 17.52
C GLY A 660 15.30 19.27 16.73
N ARG A 661 14.78 18.22 17.39
CA ARG A 661 14.07 17.11 16.72
C ARG A 661 12.76 16.76 17.41
N ALA A 662 11.78 16.33 16.64
CA ALA A 662 10.49 15.90 17.17
C ALA A 662 10.14 14.47 16.73
N TRP A 663 9.64 13.69 17.69
CA TRP A 663 9.15 12.35 17.46
C TRP A 663 7.83 12.37 16.66
N ARG A 664 6.95 13.31 17.01
CA ARG A 664 5.69 13.55 16.31
C ARG A 664 5.31 15.03 16.34
N TRP A 665 4.56 15.43 15.33
CA TRP A 665 4.05 16.77 15.11
C TRP A 665 2.53 16.74 15.09
N ILE A 666 1.91 17.81 15.59
CA ILE A 666 0.47 18.02 15.54
C ILE A 666 0.17 19.27 14.74
N ALA A 667 -0.61 19.11 13.68
CA ALA A 667 -1.06 20.20 12.84
C ALA A 667 -2.56 20.39 12.96
N GLU A 668 -2.98 21.66 13.00
CA GLU A 668 -4.37 22.04 12.83
C GLU A 668 -4.70 22.07 11.34
N ASN A 669 -5.63 21.23 10.92
CA ASN A 669 -6.09 21.14 9.55
C ASN A 669 -7.35 22.03 9.33
N SER A 670 -7.75 22.21 8.08
CA SER A 670 -8.90 23.00 7.66
C SER A 670 -9.96 22.16 6.95
N PHE A 671 -10.23 20.96 7.46
CA PHE A 671 -11.23 20.01 6.94
C PHE A 671 -12.35 19.70 7.95
N GLY A 672 -12.56 20.62 8.89
CA GLY A 672 -13.57 20.48 9.94
C GLY A 672 -13.22 19.43 11.01
N LEU A 673 -14.13 19.29 11.97
CA LEU A 673 -13.96 18.44 13.17
C LEU A 673 -13.94 16.94 12.86
N ALA A 674 -14.46 16.52 11.71
CA ALA A 674 -14.60 15.11 11.35
C ALA A 674 -13.28 14.46 10.90
N ARG A 675 -12.21 15.25 10.71
CA ARG A 675 -10.89 14.76 10.31
C ARG A 675 -9.95 14.71 11.50
N GLY A 676 -9.21 13.62 11.61
CA GLY A 676 -8.26 13.47 12.70
C GLY A 676 -8.93 13.38 14.07
N GLU A 677 -8.25 13.90 15.08
CA GLU A 677 -8.77 14.08 16.43
C GLU A 677 -9.22 15.53 16.60
N ASP A 678 -10.54 15.77 16.53
CA ASP A 678 -11.15 17.10 16.60
C ASP A 678 -10.55 18.12 15.60
N GLY A 679 -10.24 17.72 14.36
CA GLY A 679 -9.65 18.58 13.33
C GLY A 679 -8.13 18.70 13.37
N TYR A 680 -7.47 18.07 14.34
CA TYR A 680 -6.01 17.99 14.42
C TYR A 680 -5.51 16.70 13.81
N VAL A 681 -4.38 16.78 13.13
CA VAL A 681 -3.72 15.65 12.50
C VAL A 681 -2.34 15.42 13.12
N MET A 682 -1.94 14.15 13.20
CA MET A 682 -0.66 13.70 13.71
C MET A 682 0.25 13.33 12.54
N LEU A 683 1.47 13.88 12.56
CA LEU A 683 2.51 13.61 11.58
C LEU A 683 3.71 13.00 12.30
N GLN A 684 4.08 11.77 11.95
CA GLN A 684 5.26 11.13 12.50
C GLN A 684 6.52 11.88 12.02
N GLY A 685 7.56 11.96 12.87
CA GLY A 685 8.76 12.76 12.60
C GLY A 685 9.47 12.44 11.28
N GLU A 686 9.61 11.18 10.90
CA GLU A 686 10.20 10.78 9.62
C GLU A 686 9.28 11.11 8.43
N TRP A 687 7.96 10.94 8.57
CA TRP A 687 7.00 11.40 7.56
C TRP A 687 7.13 12.91 7.33
N TRP A 688 7.23 13.69 8.42
CA TRP A 688 7.41 15.13 8.36
C TRP A 688 8.70 15.48 7.59
N ARG A 689 9.80 14.82 7.92
CA ARG A 689 11.10 15.05 7.25
C ARG A 689 11.02 14.74 5.75
N LYS A 690 10.30 13.69 5.37
CA LYS A 690 10.15 13.28 3.97
C LYS A 690 9.22 14.21 3.18
N TYR A 691 8.02 14.51 3.70
CA TYR A 691 6.96 15.14 2.90
C TYR A 691 6.63 16.59 3.27
N VAL A 692 7.26 17.19 4.28
CA VAL A 692 7.20 18.66 4.46
C VAL A 692 8.21 19.33 3.56
N PHE A 693 7.73 20.30 2.78
CA PHE A 693 8.55 20.99 1.79
C PHE A 693 8.77 22.45 2.10
N ARG A 694 7.75 23.16 2.56
CA ARG A 694 7.80 24.60 2.82
C ARG A 694 7.27 24.91 4.20
N MET A 695 7.84 25.92 4.83
CA MET A 695 7.31 26.49 6.07
C MET A 695 7.56 28.00 6.11
N ALA A 696 6.63 28.75 6.69
CA ALA A 696 6.82 30.17 6.96
C ALA A 696 6.91 30.38 8.48
N VAL A 697 8.00 30.99 8.91
CA VAL A 697 8.35 31.21 10.32
C VAL A 697 8.87 32.61 10.55
N GLU A 698 8.82 33.06 11.80
CA GLU A 698 9.45 34.32 12.18
C GLU A 698 10.98 34.24 12.04
N ARG A 699 11.58 35.31 11.49
CA ARG A 699 13.02 35.45 11.26
C ARG A 699 13.86 35.27 12.53
N LYS A 700 13.32 35.59 13.71
CA LYS A 700 14.00 35.45 15.02
C LYS A 700 14.43 34.01 15.33
N TYR A 701 13.86 33.02 14.65
CA TYR A 701 14.22 31.62 14.85
C TYR A 701 15.46 31.18 14.08
N LEU A 702 15.82 31.88 13.00
CA LEU A 702 17.00 31.59 12.19
C LEU A 702 18.30 31.94 12.95
N THR A 703 19.39 31.27 12.58
CA THR A 703 20.75 31.64 12.99
C THR A 703 21.22 32.90 12.25
N GLU A 704 22.27 33.57 12.75
CA GLU A 704 22.87 34.71 12.05
C GLU A 704 23.34 34.37 10.63
N GLU A 705 23.82 33.14 10.42
CA GLU A 705 24.23 32.69 9.09
C GLU A 705 23.05 32.52 8.14
N GLN A 706 21.97 31.89 8.61
CA GLN A 706 20.73 31.73 7.84
C GLN A 706 20.07 33.08 7.54
N LEU A 707 20.11 34.03 8.47
CA LEU A 707 19.63 35.41 8.24
C LEU A 707 20.42 36.11 7.14
N ARG A 708 21.77 36.04 7.20
CA ARG A 708 22.62 36.58 6.13
C ARG A 708 22.33 35.91 4.77
N ALA A 709 22.07 34.61 4.76
CA ALA A 709 21.69 33.90 3.54
C ALA A 709 20.32 34.35 2.99
N ALA A 710 19.35 34.60 3.86
CA ALA A 710 18.02 35.10 3.50
C ALA A 710 18.05 36.55 2.95
N GLU A 711 19.04 37.35 3.36
CA GLU A 711 19.25 38.73 2.87
C GLU A 711 20.06 38.78 1.56
N GLY A 712 20.60 37.65 1.13
CA GLY A 712 21.38 37.55 -0.11
C GLY A 712 20.53 37.75 -1.38
N THR A 713 21.19 38.05 -2.50
CA THR A 713 20.53 38.15 -3.81
C THR A 713 19.99 36.77 -4.22
N PRO A 714 18.67 36.64 -4.52
CA PRO A 714 18.09 35.35 -4.81
C PRO A 714 18.50 34.82 -6.18
N GLU A 715 18.84 33.52 -6.24
CA GLU A 715 19.05 32.80 -7.49
C GLU A 715 17.69 32.54 -8.17
N THR A 716 17.57 32.89 -9.45
CA THR A 716 16.29 32.75 -10.16
C THR A 716 16.12 31.33 -10.68
N ILE A 717 14.99 30.71 -10.36
CA ILE A 717 14.61 29.40 -10.87
C ILE A 717 13.33 29.52 -11.72
N PRO A 718 13.26 28.81 -12.87
CA PRO A 718 12.07 28.85 -13.70
C PRO A 718 10.86 28.26 -12.96
N TRP A 719 9.66 28.84 -13.13
CA TRP A 719 8.44 28.37 -12.44
C TRP A 719 8.12 26.88 -12.69
N TRP A 720 8.43 26.35 -13.87
CA TRP A 720 8.19 24.94 -14.20
C TRP A 720 9.19 23.97 -13.54
N ASN A 721 10.15 24.50 -12.80
CA ASN A 721 11.18 23.76 -12.09
C ASN A 721 10.88 23.68 -10.58
N ILE A 722 9.63 23.96 -10.20
CA ILE A 722 9.08 23.80 -8.86
C ILE A 722 7.86 22.88 -8.98
N TYR A 723 8.01 21.66 -8.45
CA TYR A 723 7.07 20.54 -8.54
C TYR A 723 6.67 20.21 -9.99
#